data_AF-A0A1I3YK60-F1
#
_entry.id   AF-A0A1I3YK60-F1
#
_cell.length_a   1.000
_cell.length_b   1.000
_cell.length_c   1.000
_cell.angle_alpha   90.00
_cell.angle_beta   90.00
_cell.angle_gamma   90.00
#
_symmetry.space_group_name_H-M   'P 1'
#
loop_
_entity.id
_entity.type
_entity.pdbx_description
1 polymer ?
#
loop_
_entity_poly.entity_id
_entity_poly.type
_entity_poly.pdbx_seq_one_letter_code
_entity_poly.pdbx_strand_id
1 'polypeptide(L)'
;MTLRYLKLLGLSENECRSLKSLLRIASPLLTSQWSITDSNEADLIIYSFDSSAGRKAWQKRSATLTGLLTHQTDCDEPIDIIFKKPLHKTQFAETLNLAEQKLLEHQSVKKTNTSLNPQVKKSWLSTFNQFVSYTKKPAAHLPALNLYTVSQDEKPASTIKDPALLLIWLNQLPNDTYQRVPSLLANLKALTQQKIKPDLLLQLLEMYRSQINELLFTRDIAAVKRDLYMNTESVRTIGLINELIGLLALAYQQIIRFFYQRGKTPFSHPLMLLALNRTAEMLGLQLLHSFQYYRVAPAGVWQLLHELYIYQEQAQTLHQEVTVKPYYQSRSFFEIYGQIVLTALTDPYSQMRFDVLRLFRLLSQFTDKIVIVRLNEHQSKVNSRFLLLGHFCIDALQDHCPQPMHKIPREIRASETSRLFDAQAVLKSIETTLREAKSHRTHTIMSAELRLVRHILPQLNTSYERRFQRIKQETDEHIQITLGLESVHQSLQGNLVNALDWQLVNLSNGGMMAKRAHADCYHLNIGDFVGLFDSHQNVTLAVIKWLQIDINNDVQIGLERIIGKPEPVMCQPVDEQEQHPALLLQTDIVTQANTKIILTEKGIFSPNRKLQISGQSTVYSIIANGLIDSSLDYEIFNYNLNLGS
;
A
#
# COMPACT_ATOMS: atom_id res chain seq x y z
N MET A 1 -20.81 -40.81 -0.90
CA MET A 1 -21.57 -39.78 -1.63
C MET A 1 -23.05 -40.13 -1.52
N THR A 2 -23.89 -39.15 -1.24
CA THR A 2 -25.35 -39.34 -1.19
C THR A 2 -25.86 -39.57 -2.62
N LEU A 3 -26.74 -40.55 -2.83
CA LEU A 3 -27.36 -40.77 -4.14
C LEU A 3 -28.57 -39.83 -4.28
N ARG A 4 -28.63 -39.09 -5.38
CA ARG A 4 -29.67 -38.11 -5.72
C ARG A 4 -30.29 -38.41 -7.08
N TYR A 5 -31.55 -38.03 -7.23
CA TYR A 5 -32.34 -38.35 -8.41
C TYR A 5 -32.77 -37.11 -9.19
N LEU A 6 -32.54 -37.13 -10.50
CA LEU A 6 -33.01 -36.15 -11.47
C LEU A 6 -34.15 -36.72 -12.30
N LYS A 7 -35.18 -35.92 -12.55
CA LYS A 7 -36.22 -36.25 -13.55
C LYS A 7 -36.20 -35.23 -14.67
N LEU A 8 -36.31 -35.69 -15.91
CA LEU A 8 -36.35 -34.84 -17.10
C LEU A 8 -37.78 -34.85 -17.66
N LEU A 9 -38.43 -33.68 -17.75
CA LEU A 9 -39.82 -33.57 -18.22
C LEU A 9 -39.95 -32.62 -19.40
N GLY A 10 -40.48 -33.14 -20.51
CA GLY A 10 -40.71 -32.36 -21.72
C GLY A 10 -39.45 -31.99 -22.50
N LEU A 11 -38.35 -32.72 -22.29
CA LEU A 11 -37.16 -32.63 -23.12
C LEU A 11 -37.29 -33.58 -24.32
N SER A 12 -36.74 -33.20 -25.47
CA SER A 12 -36.61 -34.08 -26.64
C SER A 12 -35.66 -35.25 -26.35
N GLU A 13 -35.77 -36.33 -27.13
CA GLU A 13 -34.88 -37.50 -26.95
C GLU A 13 -33.39 -37.13 -27.06
N ASN A 14 -33.05 -36.21 -27.95
CA ASN A 14 -31.67 -35.76 -28.14
C ASN A 14 -31.15 -35.00 -26.90
N GLU A 15 -31.98 -34.16 -26.28
CA GLU A 15 -31.62 -33.45 -25.04
C GLU A 15 -31.48 -34.43 -23.88
N CYS A 16 -32.39 -35.41 -23.75
CA CYS A 16 -32.29 -36.46 -22.74
C CYS A 16 -31.00 -37.28 -22.89
N ARG A 17 -30.62 -37.66 -24.13
CA ARG A 17 -29.34 -38.36 -24.39
C ARG A 17 -28.14 -37.47 -24.07
N SER A 18 -28.21 -36.19 -24.41
CA SER A 18 -27.13 -35.22 -24.15
C SER A 18 -26.90 -35.02 -22.65
N LEU A 19 -27.97 -34.85 -21.86
CA LEU A 19 -27.89 -34.72 -20.41
C LEU A 19 -27.40 -36.00 -19.73
N LYS A 20 -27.83 -37.19 -20.20
CA LYS A 20 -27.30 -38.47 -19.71
C LYS A 20 -25.80 -38.60 -19.95
N SER A 21 -25.33 -38.20 -21.15
CA SER A 21 -23.91 -38.21 -21.49
C SER A 21 -23.11 -37.20 -20.64
N LEU A 22 -23.62 -35.97 -20.52
CA LEU A 22 -23.02 -34.92 -19.70
C LEU A 22 -22.92 -35.34 -18.23
N LEU A 23 -23.96 -35.97 -17.67
CA LEU A 23 -23.96 -36.45 -16.30
C LEU A 23 -22.87 -37.50 -16.06
N ARG A 24 -22.72 -38.46 -16.98
CA ARG A 24 -21.66 -39.48 -16.89
C ARG A 24 -20.27 -38.84 -16.94
N ILE A 25 -20.05 -37.89 -17.84
CA ILE A 25 -18.75 -37.24 -18.04
C ILE A 25 -18.43 -36.26 -16.89
N ALA A 26 -19.45 -35.62 -16.32
CA ALA A 26 -19.35 -34.67 -15.21
C ALA A 26 -19.19 -35.34 -13.83
N SER A 27 -19.47 -36.65 -13.71
CA SER A 27 -19.45 -37.38 -12.43
C SER A 27 -18.24 -37.12 -11.51
N PRO A 28 -16.98 -36.97 -12.00
CA PRO A 28 -15.84 -36.68 -11.13
C PRO A 28 -15.86 -35.29 -10.48
N LEU A 29 -16.70 -34.37 -10.98
CA LEU A 29 -16.83 -32.99 -10.52
C LEU A 29 -18.04 -32.79 -9.60
N LEU A 30 -18.86 -33.83 -9.38
CA LEU A 30 -20.09 -33.74 -8.61
C LEU A 30 -19.83 -34.02 -7.12
N THR A 31 -20.47 -33.25 -6.25
CA THR A 31 -20.39 -33.40 -4.79
C THR A 31 -21.19 -34.61 -4.28
N SER A 32 -22.25 -34.98 -5.01
CA SER A 32 -23.05 -36.20 -4.79
C SER A 32 -23.19 -37.03 -6.05
N GLN A 33 -23.57 -38.30 -5.88
CA GLN A 33 -23.86 -39.16 -7.01
C GLN A 33 -25.26 -38.84 -7.52
N TRP A 34 -25.38 -38.48 -8.79
CA TRP A 34 -26.64 -38.11 -9.42
C TRP A 34 -27.05 -39.16 -10.46
N SER A 35 -28.32 -39.53 -10.48
CA SER A 35 -28.88 -40.49 -11.45
C SER A 35 -30.21 -39.99 -12.00
N ILE A 36 -30.50 -40.30 -13.27
CA ILE A 36 -31.78 -39.92 -13.90
C ILE A 36 -32.81 -41.02 -13.67
N THR A 37 -33.99 -40.67 -13.17
CA THR A 37 -35.09 -41.58 -12.84
C THR A 37 -36.37 -41.21 -13.60
N ASP A 38 -37.20 -42.22 -13.87
CA ASP A 38 -38.55 -42.04 -14.41
C ASP A 38 -39.63 -42.01 -13.30
N SER A 39 -39.24 -42.31 -12.05
CA SER A 39 -40.14 -42.34 -10.89
C SER A 39 -40.67 -40.95 -10.50
N ASN A 40 -41.74 -40.89 -9.71
CA ASN A 40 -42.34 -39.61 -9.28
C ASN A 40 -41.59 -38.94 -8.12
N GLU A 41 -40.62 -39.62 -7.49
CA GLU A 41 -39.79 -39.07 -6.43
C GLU A 41 -38.43 -38.69 -7.02
N ALA A 42 -38.21 -37.39 -7.24
CA ALA A 42 -36.94 -36.83 -7.72
C ALA A 42 -36.54 -35.61 -6.90
N ASP A 43 -35.25 -35.50 -6.59
CA ASP A 43 -34.67 -34.37 -5.88
C ASP A 43 -34.68 -33.10 -6.75
N LEU A 44 -34.43 -33.22 -8.06
CA LEU A 44 -34.48 -32.12 -9.03
C LEU A 44 -35.26 -32.51 -10.28
N ILE A 45 -36.22 -31.69 -10.70
CA ILE A 45 -36.95 -31.90 -11.96
C ILE A 45 -36.55 -30.82 -12.96
N ILE A 46 -35.97 -31.23 -14.09
CA ILE A 46 -35.56 -30.33 -15.17
C ILE A 46 -36.64 -30.31 -16.26
N TYR A 47 -37.13 -29.11 -16.56
CA TYR A 47 -38.09 -28.84 -17.63
C TYR A 47 -37.40 -28.19 -18.83
N SER A 48 -38.06 -28.24 -19.99
CA SER A 48 -37.67 -27.47 -21.17
C SER A 48 -38.85 -26.63 -21.64
N PHE A 49 -38.65 -25.31 -21.76
CA PHE A 49 -39.67 -24.42 -22.35
C PHE A 49 -39.62 -24.42 -23.88
N ASP A 50 -38.58 -25.02 -24.45
CA ASP A 50 -38.43 -25.16 -25.89
C ASP A 50 -39.47 -26.15 -26.48
N SER A 51 -40.19 -26.93 -25.65
CA SER A 51 -41.26 -27.84 -26.09
C SER A 51 -42.64 -27.52 -25.48
N SER A 52 -43.70 -27.78 -26.25
CA SER A 52 -45.09 -27.64 -25.78
C SER A 52 -45.44 -28.65 -24.66
N ALA A 53 -44.80 -29.82 -24.68
CA ALA A 53 -44.92 -30.83 -23.63
C ALA A 53 -44.30 -30.36 -22.31
N GLY A 54 -43.13 -29.71 -22.36
CA GLY A 54 -42.44 -29.19 -21.17
C GLY A 54 -43.14 -28.01 -20.53
N ARG A 55 -43.72 -27.10 -21.33
CA ARG A 55 -44.60 -26.02 -20.82
C ARG A 55 -45.85 -26.56 -20.14
N LYS A 56 -46.49 -27.61 -20.68
CA LYS A 56 -47.63 -28.29 -20.04
C LYS A 56 -47.21 -28.99 -18.73
N ALA A 57 -46.02 -29.59 -18.70
CA ALA A 57 -45.49 -30.24 -17.50
C ALA A 57 -45.15 -29.22 -16.39
N TRP A 58 -44.64 -28.03 -16.76
CA TRP A 58 -44.36 -26.93 -15.84
C TRP A 58 -45.60 -26.42 -15.10
N GLN A 59 -46.73 -26.33 -15.80
CA GLN A 59 -48.01 -25.88 -15.21
C GLN A 59 -48.56 -26.87 -14.16
N LYS A 60 -48.16 -28.14 -14.22
CA LYS A 60 -48.60 -29.20 -13.30
C LYS A 60 -47.55 -29.56 -12.24
N ARG A 61 -46.53 -28.71 -12.03
CA ARG A 61 -45.42 -29.02 -11.14
C ARG A 61 -45.87 -29.11 -9.67
N SER A 62 -45.38 -30.12 -8.96
CA SER A 62 -45.47 -30.24 -7.50
C SER A 62 -44.09 -29.95 -6.90
N ALA A 63 -44.03 -29.09 -5.89
CA ALA A 63 -42.79 -28.50 -5.41
C ALA A 63 -41.82 -29.50 -4.75
N THR A 64 -40.65 -29.69 -5.38
CA THR A 64 -39.46 -30.35 -4.79
C THR A 64 -38.19 -29.51 -5.02
N LEU A 65 -37.76 -29.34 -6.26
CA LEU A 65 -36.81 -28.30 -6.70
C LEU A 65 -36.88 -28.30 -8.23
N THR A 66 -36.90 -27.12 -8.86
CA THR A 66 -37.18 -27.01 -10.29
C THR A 66 -36.02 -26.43 -11.08
N GLY A 67 -35.65 -27.12 -12.15
CA GLY A 67 -34.63 -26.71 -13.10
C GLY A 67 -35.24 -26.34 -14.46
N LEU A 68 -34.74 -25.31 -15.12
CA LEU A 68 -35.09 -24.99 -16.52
C LEU A 68 -33.88 -25.14 -17.43
N LEU A 69 -34.02 -25.96 -18.48
CA LEU A 69 -33.08 -26.05 -19.58
C LEU A 69 -33.51 -25.07 -20.69
N THR A 70 -32.69 -24.06 -21.00
CA THR A 70 -33.07 -22.97 -21.94
C THR A 70 -31.88 -22.35 -22.69
N HIS A 71 -32.13 -21.71 -23.83
CA HIS A 71 -31.16 -20.85 -24.53
C HIS A 71 -31.18 -19.39 -24.05
N GLN A 72 -32.24 -18.98 -23.35
CA GLN A 72 -32.46 -17.59 -22.91
C GLN A 72 -31.93 -17.37 -21.49
N THR A 73 -31.45 -16.16 -21.20
CA THR A 73 -30.98 -15.77 -19.85
C THR A 73 -32.09 -15.27 -18.94
N ASP A 74 -33.18 -14.78 -19.54
CA ASP A 74 -34.24 -14.08 -18.82
C ASP A 74 -35.51 -14.93 -18.87
N CYS A 75 -36.07 -15.24 -17.69
CA CYS A 75 -37.32 -15.96 -17.54
C CYS A 75 -38.08 -15.39 -16.34
N ASP A 76 -39.30 -14.91 -16.58
CA ASP A 76 -40.15 -14.29 -15.53
C ASP A 76 -40.79 -15.31 -14.57
N GLU A 77 -40.53 -16.61 -14.77
CA GLU A 77 -41.05 -17.68 -13.93
C GLU A 77 -40.12 -17.97 -12.74
N PRO A 78 -40.66 -18.25 -11.53
CA PRO A 78 -39.87 -18.57 -10.36
C PRO A 78 -39.24 -19.97 -10.50
N ILE A 79 -38.02 -20.01 -11.04
CA ILE A 79 -37.23 -21.22 -11.29
C ILE A 79 -36.05 -21.26 -10.32
N ASP A 80 -35.81 -22.42 -9.72
CA ASP A 80 -34.76 -22.55 -8.70
C ASP A 80 -33.36 -22.68 -9.33
N ILE A 81 -33.23 -23.34 -10.47
CA ILE A 81 -31.96 -23.63 -11.14
C ILE A 81 -32.10 -23.44 -12.66
N ILE A 82 -31.16 -22.74 -13.32
CA ILE A 82 -31.17 -22.58 -14.78
C ILE A 82 -29.98 -23.29 -15.41
N PHE A 83 -30.28 -24.20 -16.35
CA PHE A 83 -29.32 -24.88 -17.21
C PHE A 83 -29.28 -24.16 -18.57
N LYS A 84 -28.34 -23.23 -18.74
CA LYS A 84 -28.21 -22.45 -19.98
C LYS A 84 -27.48 -23.25 -21.07
N LYS A 85 -28.10 -23.41 -22.23
CA LYS A 85 -27.48 -24.02 -23.42
C LYS A 85 -26.57 -23.02 -24.16
N PRO A 86 -25.47 -23.46 -24.80
CA PRO A 86 -24.97 -24.84 -24.84
C PRO A 86 -24.35 -25.25 -23.49
N LEU A 87 -24.68 -26.46 -23.02
CA LEU A 87 -24.15 -26.98 -21.77
C LEU A 87 -22.83 -27.72 -22.01
N HIS A 88 -21.79 -27.31 -21.30
CA HIS A 88 -20.51 -28.02 -21.24
C HIS A 88 -20.33 -28.73 -19.88
N LYS A 89 -19.42 -29.72 -19.84
CA LYS A 89 -19.19 -30.60 -18.67
C LYS A 89 -19.07 -29.84 -17.34
N THR A 90 -18.27 -28.79 -17.30
CA THR A 90 -17.97 -28.01 -16.08
C THR A 90 -19.19 -27.23 -15.61
N GLN A 91 -19.82 -26.48 -16.51
CA GLN A 91 -21.04 -25.72 -16.23
C GLN A 91 -22.19 -26.62 -15.76
N PHE A 92 -22.35 -27.80 -16.37
CA PHE A 92 -23.37 -28.77 -15.95
C PHE A 92 -23.10 -29.29 -14.52
N ALA A 93 -21.84 -29.57 -14.18
CA ALA A 93 -21.45 -30.03 -12.84
C ALA A 93 -21.66 -28.97 -11.77
N GLU A 94 -21.23 -27.73 -12.02
CA GLU A 94 -21.43 -26.58 -11.12
C GLU A 94 -22.93 -26.34 -10.87
N THR A 95 -23.75 -26.41 -11.92
CA THR A 95 -25.21 -26.23 -11.79
C THR A 95 -25.87 -27.32 -10.94
N LEU A 96 -25.41 -28.58 -11.04
CA LEU A 96 -25.91 -29.67 -10.20
C LEU A 96 -25.43 -29.58 -8.75
N ASN A 97 -24.21 -29.13 -8.49
CA ASN A 97 -23.70 -28.92 -7.14
C ASN A 97 -24.44 -27.75 -6.46
N LEU A 98 -24.79 -26.70 -7.21
CA LEU A 98 -25.67 -25.62 -6.73
C LEU A 98 -27.07 -26.13 -6.37
N ALA A 99 -27.63 -27.04 -7.19
CA ALA A 99 -28.92 -27.68 -6.90
C ALA A 99 -28.85 -28.50 -5.61
N GLU A 100 -27.74 -29.20 -5.35
CA GLU A 100 -27.53 -29.92 -4.10
C GLU A 100 -27.49 -28.98 -2.88
N GLN A 101 -26.80 -27.85 -2.99
CA GLN A 101 -26.75 -26.85 -1.91
C GLN A 101 -28.17 -26.35 -1.56
N LYS A 102 -28.99 -26.05 -2.57
CA LYS A 102 -30.40 -25.64 -2.37
C LYS A 102 -31.26 -26.76 -1.75
N LEU A 103 -31.00 -28.03 -2.07
CA LEU A 103 -31.69 -29.17 -1.45
C LEU A 103 -31.36 -29.30 0.05
N LEU A 104 -30.10 -29.06 0.43
CA LEU A 104 -29.66 -29.07 1.83
C LEU A 104 -30.26 -27.90 2.61
N GLU A 105 -30.40 -26.73 1.97
CA GLU A 105 -31.10 -25.56 2.52
C GLU A 105 -32.61 -25.82 2.70
N HIS A 106 -33.27 -26.53 1.79
CA HIS A 106 -34.69 -26.89 1.92
C HIS A 106 -34.97 -27.97 2.98
N GLN A 107 -34.00 -28.84 3.30
CA GLN A 107 -34.12 -29.85 4.36
C GLN A 107 -33.99 -29.27 5.77
N SER A 108 -33.29 -28.14 5.95
CA SER A 108 -33.19 -27.46 7.25
C SER A 108 -34.44 -26.65 7.62
N VAL A 109 -35.32 -26.36 6.65
CA VAL A 109 -36.58 -25.62 6.84
C VAL A 109 -37.77 -26.52 7.19
N LYS A 110 -37.66 -27.86 7.06
CA LYS A 110 -38.73 -28.82 7.37
C LYS A 110 -38.70 -29.45 8.78
N LYS A 111 -37.91 -28.91 9.71
CA LYS A 111 -37.97 -29.25 11.16
C LYS A 111 -38.45 -28.07 12.00
N THR A 112 -39.63 -27.54 11.69
CA THR A 112 -40.55 -26.96 12.68
C THR A 112 -41.86 -26.66 11.96
N ASN A 113 -42.84 -27.55 12.13
CA ASN A 113 -44.26 -27.24 12.37
C ASN A 113 -45.12 -28.43 11.95
N THR A 114 -45.66 -29.16 12.93
CA THR A 114 -47.12 -29.30 13.14
C THR A 114 -47.42 -30.31 14.25
N SER A 115 -48.11 -29.85 15.30
CA SER A 115 -49.48 -30.31 15.60
C SER A 115 -50.11 -29.50 16.74
N LEU A 116 -51.27 -28.91 16.45
CA LEU A 116 -52.35 -28.53 17.39
C LEU A 116 -53.00 -29.85 17.87
N ASN A 117 -53.64 -30.06 19.02
CA ASN A 117 -54.42 -29.29 20.00
C ASN A 117 -54.80 -30.31 21.15
N PRO A 118 -55.70 -30.08 22.15
CA PRO A 118 -56.32 -28.85 22.69
C PRO A 118 -56.39 -28.75 24.25
N GLN A 119 -56.95 -27.62 24.72
CA GLN A 119 -57.82 -27.44 25.91
C GLN A 119 -57.20 -27.26 27.33
N VAL A 120 -57.39 -26.05 27.91
CA VAL A 120 -58.22 -25.73 29.11
C VAL A 120 -57.66 -24.54 29.95
N LYS A 121 -58.51 -23.49 30.04
CA LYS A 121 -58.72 -22.45 31.08
C LYS A 121 -57.56 -21.58 31.66
N LYS A 122 -57.79 -20.27 31.48
CA LYS A 122 -57.68 -19.14 32.43
C LYS A 122 -56.36 -18.93 33.20
N SER A 123 -55.74 -17.76 33.03
CA SER A 123 -55.88 -16.63 33.97
C SER A 123 -55.14 -15.38 33.47
N TRP A 124 -55.82 -14.24 33.49
CA TRP A 124 -55.19 -12.92 33.49
C TRP A 124 -54.54 -12.69 34.87
N LEU A 125 -53.40 -12.00 34.86
CA LEU A 125 -52.63 -11.49 36.01
C LEU A 125 -51.79 -12.50 36.80
N SER A 126 -50.49 -12.51 36.52
CA SER A 126 -49.48 -12.25 37.57
C SER A 126 -48.14 -11.84 36.94
N THR A 127 -47.74 -10.61 37.25
CA THR A 127 -46.34 -10.17 37.45
C THR A 127 -45.53 -9.73 36.23
N PHE A 128 -45.62 -8.42 35.97
CA PHE A 128 -44.53 -7.61 35.42
C PHE A 128 -43.23 -7.83 36.23
N ASN A 129 -42.16 -8.27 35.56
CA ASN A 129 -40.82 -7.68 35.59
C ASN A 129 -39.81 -8.66 34.99
N GLN A 130 -39.42 -8.43 33.74
CA GLN A 130 -38.08 -8.71 33.23
C GLN A 130 -37.86 -7.88 31.97
N PHE A 131 -37.42 -6.64 32.17
CA PHE A 131 -36.67 -5.91 31.16
C PHE A 131 -35.40 -6.72 30.86
N VAL A 132 -35.42 -7.50 29.78
CA VAL A 132 -34.21 -8.12 29.24
C VAL A 132 -33.38 -7.01 28.62
N SER A 133 -32.24 -6.72 29.24
CA SER A 133 -31.21 -5.87 28.67
C SER A 133 -30.71 -6.51 27.37
N TYR A 134 -31.07 -5.93 26.24
CA TYR A 134 -30.40 -6.22 24.97
C TYR A 134 -28.92 -5.80 25.10
N THR A 135 -28.05 -6.73 25.49
CA THR A 135 -26.60 -6.54 25.34
C THR A 135 -26.32 -6.51 23.84
N LYS A 136 -26.13 -5.31 23.29
CA LYS A 136 -25.85 -5.10 21.88
C LYS A 136 -24.50 -5.74 21.56
N LYS A 137 -24.46 -6.60 20.54
CA LYS A 137 -23.25 -7.28 20.05
C LYS A 137 -22.92 -6.79 18.64
N PRO A 138 -21.66 -6.87 18.20
CA PRO A 138 -21.30 -6.64 16.80
C PRO A 138 -22.07 -7.54 15.83
N ALA A 139 -22.16 -7.10 14.57
CA ALA A 139 -22.82 -7.85 13.52
C ALA A 139 -22.10 -9.19 13.28
N ALA A 140 -22.78 -10.31 13.58
CA ALA A 140 -22.16 -11.64 13.60
C ALA A 140 -21.73 -12.19 12.22
N HIS A 141 -22.22 -11.59 11.13
CA HIS A 141 -21.88 -11.99 9.75
C HIS A 141 -20.63 -11.27 9.21
N LEU A 142 -20.07 -10.32 9.96
CA LEU A 142 -18.88 -9.56 9.60
C LEU A 142 -17.69 -10.01 10.46
N PRO A 143 -16.45 -9.82 9.98
CA PRO A 143 -15.28 -10.21 10.75
C PRO A 143 -15.13 -9.29 11.97
N ALA A 144 -14.42 -9.77 12.98
CA ALA A 144 -14.15 -8.97 14.17
C ALA A 144 -13.23 -7.79 13.82
N LEU A 145 -13.48 -6.63 14.45
CA LEU A 145 -12.59 -5.47 14.38
C LEU A 145 -11.85 -5.27 15.70
N ASN A 146 -10.52 -5.24 15.63
CA ASN A 146 -9.61 -4.97 16.74
C ASN A 146 -9.42 -3.44 16.91
N LEU A 147 -10.48 -2.76 17.33
CA LEU A 147 -10.43 -1.31 17.54
C LEU A 147 -9.78 -0.96 18.88
N TYR A 148 -8.78 -0.07 18.86
CA TYR A 148 -8.03 0.36 20.06
C TYR A 148 -8.88 1.09 21.09
N THR A 149 -9.02 0.52 22.29
CA THR A 149 -9.83 1.12 23.35
C THR A 149 -9.01 2.17 24.11
N VAL A 150 -9.50 3.40 24.12
CA VAL A 150 -8.91 4.48 24.91
C VAL A 150 -9.34 4.30 26.36
N SER A 151 -8.38 4.10 27.27
CA SER A 151 -8.63 4.13 28.71
C SER A 151 -9.18 5.50 29.10
N GLN A 152 -10.32 5.52 29.78
CA GLN A 152 -10.87 6.76 30.29
C GLN A 152 -10.25 7.06 31.65
N ASP A 153 -9.53 8.17 31.73
CA ASP A 153 -9.03 8.67 33.01
C ASP A 153 -10.21 9.12 33.88
N GLU A 154 -10.15 8.82 35.18
CA GLU A 154 -11.19 9.21 36.15
C GLU A 154 -11.36 10.74 36.25
N LYS A 155 -10.31 11.50 35.90
CA LYS A 155 -10.30 12.96 35.78
C LYS A 155 -9.61 13.37 34.48
N PRO A 156 -10.33 13.37 33.35
CA PRO A 156 -9.72 13.69 32.07
C PRO A 156 -9.33 15.17 32.04
N ALA A 157 -8.20 15.49 31.38
CA ALA A 157 -7.73 16.86 31.22
C ALA A 157 -8.80 17.74 30.54
N SER A 158 -8.78 19.04 30.85
CA SER A 158 -9.67 20.01 30.22
C SER A 158 -9.42 20.08 28.71
N THR A 159 -10.49 20.15 27.92
CA THR A 159 -10.44 20.20 26.46
C THR A 159 -11.62 21.00 25.90
N ILE A 160 -11.47 21.52 24.68
CA ILE A 160 -12.47 22.37 24.03
C ILE A 160 -13.47 21.46 23.29
N LYS A 161 -14.73 21.46 23.74
CA LYS A 161 -15.80 20.61 23.18
C LYS A 161 -16.81 21.38 22.35
N ASP A 162 -16.79 22.71 22.42
CA ASP A 162 -17.63 23.58 21.62
C ASP A 162 -16.95 23.84 20.26
N PRO A 163 -17.60 23.54 19.12
CA PRO A 163 -16.99 23.71 17.81
C PRO A 163 -16.60 25.16 17.47
N ALA A 164 -17.36 26.15 17.93
CA ALA A 164 -17.06 27.56 17.65
C ALA A 164 -15.84 28.03 18.46
N LEU A 165 -15.77 27.67 19.74
CA LEU A 165 -14.60 27.94 20.57
C LEU A 165 -13.36 27.20 20.06
N LEU A 166 -13.51 25.96 19.58
CA LEU A 166 -12.40 25.22 18.99
C LEU A 166 -11.89 25.92 17.72
N LEU A 167 -12.79 26.44 16.88
CA LEU A 167 -12.40 27.16 15.66
C LEU A 167 -11.60 28.42 16.00
N ILE A 168 -12.09 29.20 16.97
CA ILE A 168 -11.42 30.40 17.45
C ILE A 168 -10.02 30.06 17.98
N TRP A 169 -9.92 29.03 18.82
CA TRP A 169 -8.64 28.59 19.37
C TRP A 169 -7.66 28.13 18.29
N LEU A 170 -8.12 27.33 17.31
CA LEU A 170 -7.29 26.88 16.18
C LEU A 170 -6.74 28.05 15.35
N ASN A 171 -7.55 29.08 15.13
CA ASN A 171 -7.16 30.29 14.39
C ASN A 171 -6.20 31.19 15.19
N GLN A 172 -6.13 31.04 16.51
CA GLN A 172 -5.23 31.78 17.40
C GLN A 172 -3.89 31.07 17.66
N LEU A 173 -3.77 29.80 17.26
CA LEU A 173 -2.53 29.06 17.43
C LEU A 173 -1.38 29.70 16.62
N PRO A 174 -0.14 29.69 17.13
CA PRO A 174 1.02 30.19 16.40
C PRO A 174 1.19 29.54 15.02
N ASN A 175 1.74 30.31 14.07
CA ASN A 175 2.15 29.77 12.75
C ASN A 175 3.39 28.87 12.87
N ASP A 176 4.18 29.05 13.94
CA ASP A 176 5.34 28.23 14.21
C ASP A 176 4.93 26.78 14.52
N THR A 177 5.39 25.85 13.66
CA THR A 177 5.11 24.42 13.77
C THR A 177 5.59 23.84 15.10
N TYR A 178 6.72 24.31 15.62
CA TYR A 178 7.32 23.83 16.87
C TYR A 178 6.40 24.07 18.09
N GLN A 179 5.60 25.14 18.06
CA GLN A 179 4.65 25.49 19.11
C GLN A 179 3.24 24.97 18.82
N ARG A 180 2.83 24.99 17.55
CA ARG A 180 1.50 24.59 17.10
C ARG A 180 1.23 23.11 17.33
N VAL A 181 2.16 22.23 16.94
CA VAL A 181 1.98 20.77 16.97
C VAL A 181 1.78 20.23 18.39
N PRO A 182 2.62 20.57 19.39
CA PRO A 182 2.39 20.14 20.77
C PRO A 182 1.03 20.58 21.32
N SER A 183 0.59 21.79 20.98
CA SER A 183 -0.69 22.36 21.42
C SER A 183 -1.88 21.58 20.84
N LEU A 184 -1.85 21.28 19.54
CA LEU A 184 -2.84 20.43 18.86
C LEU A 184 -2.89 19.03 19.50
N LEU A 185 -1.72 18.41 19.70
CA LEU A 185 -1.60 17.07 20.27
C LEU A 185 -2.17 17.00 21.67
N ALA A 186 -1.79 17.92 22.56
CA ALA A 186 -2.28 17.95 23.93
C ALA A 186 -3.82 18.11 24.00
N ASN A 187 -4.38 19.01 23.20
CA ASN A 187 -5.81 19.27 23.20
C ASN A 187 -6.62 18.10 22.61
N LEU A 188 -6.16 17.51 21.50
CA LEU A 188 -6.77 16.32 20.91
C LEU A 188 -6.66 15.12 21.86
N LYS A 189 -5.54 14.95 22.56
CA LYS A 189 -5.35 13.86 23.54
C LYS A 189 -6.38 13.96 24.66
N ALA A 190 -6.53 15.16 25.23
CA ALA A 190 -7.58 15.43 26.22
C ALA A 190 -9.00 15.21 25.64
N LEU A 191 -9.23 15.52 24.35
CA LEU A 191 -10.51 15.28 23.67
C LEU A 191 -10.84 13.79 23.57
N THR A 192 -9.87 12.95 23.20
CA THR A 192 -10.08 11.50 23.06
C THR A 192 -10.47 10.79 24.35
N GLN A 193 -10.22 11.39 25.51
CA GLN A 193 -10.59 10.85 26.81
C GLN A 193 -12.03 11.21 27.24
N GLN A 194 -12.68 12.15 26.54
CA GLN A 194 -14.03 12.60 26.86
C GLN A 194 -15.10 11.66 26.29
N LYS A 195 -16.24 11.56 26.98
CA LYS A 195 -17.45 10.93 26.42
C LYS A 195 -18.20 11.94 25.55
N ILE A 196 -18.06 11.83 24.23
CA ILE A 196 -18.69 12.73 23.25
C ILE A 196 -19.60 11.93 22.32
N LYS A 197 -20.77 12.48 21.96
CA LYS A 197 -21.68 11.85 20.99
C LYS A 197 -21.04 11.82 19.59
N PRO A 198 -21.27 10.77 18.78
CA PRO A 198 -20.61 10.59 17.48
C PRO A 198 -20.68 11.80 16.54
N ASP A 199 -21.84 12.45 16.41
CA ASP A 199 -22.01 13.60 15.51
C ASP A 199 -21.20 14.83 15.93
N LEU A 200 -21.13 15.11 17.24
CA LEU A 200 -20.33 16.21 17.77
C LEU A 200 -18.84 15.86 17.69
N LEU A 201 -18.48 14.62 18.01
CA LEU A 201 -17.10 14.15 17.89
C LEU A 201 -16.61 14.30 16.45
N LEU A 202 -17.36 13.83 15.46
CA LEU A 202 -17.02 14.01 14.04
C LEU A 202 -16.75 15.48 13.70
N GLN A 203 -17.61 16.40 14.14
CA GLN A 203 -17.45 17.81 13.86
C GLN A 203 -16.12 18.36 14.40
N LEU A 204 -15.77 18.01 15.64
CA LEU A 204 -14.49 18.42 16.24
C LEU A 204 -13.30 17.78 15.50
N LEU A 205 -13.37 16.48 15.17
CA LEU A 205 -12.29 15.77 14.49
C LEU A 205 -12.01 16.30 13.08
N GLU A 206 -13.03 16.70 12.32
CA GLU A 206 -12.82 17.28 10.98
C GLU A 206 -12.08 18.62 11.02
N MET A 207 -12.16 19.36 12.14
CA MET A 207 -11.38 20.58 12.34
C MET A 207 -9.89 20.26 12.53
N TYR A 208 -9.56 19.25 13.36
CA TYR A 208 -8.16 18.78 13.47
C TYR A 208 -7.66 18.16 12.17
N ARG A 209 -8.50 17.43 11.43
CA ARG A 209 -8.13 16.87 10.12
C ARG A 209 -7.69 17.97 9.15
N SER A 210 -8.40 19.09 9.11
CA SER A 210 -7.99 20.25 8.29
C SER A 210 -6.60 20.75 8.67
N GLN A 211 -6.32 20.87 9.98
CA GLN A 211 -5.04 21.35 10.50
C GLN A 211 -3.89 20.39 10.19
N ILE A 212 -4.12 19.09 10.33
CA ILE A 212 -3.12 18.06 9.98
C ILE A 212 -2.84 18.05 8.47
N ASN A 213 -3.88 18.15 7.63
CA ASN A 213 -3.68 18.22 6.18
C ASN A 213 -2.88 19.46 5.77
N GLU A 214 -3.14 20.61 6.40
CA GLU A 214 -2.35 21.82 6.17
C GLU A 214 -0.88 21.62 6.57
N LEU A 215 -0.62 21.02 7.74
CA LEU A 215 0.74 20.72 8.20
C LEU A 215 1.51 19.79 7.26
N LEU A 216 0.84 18.82 6.64
CA LEU A 216 1.48 17.82 5.78
C LEU A 216 1.68 18.27 4.34
N PHE A 217 0.77 19.08 3.80
CA PHE A 217 0.73 19.35 2.36
C PHE A 217 1.07 20.79 1.97
N THR A 218 1.13 21.72 2.92
CA THR A 218 1.59 23.10 2.68
C THR A 218 3.10 23.13 2.48
N ARG A 219 3.55 23.71 1.37
CA ARG A 219 4.96 23.85 1.02
C ARG A 219 5.34 25.31 0.85
N ASP A 220 5.42 26.01 1.97
CA ASP A 220 5.95 27.37 2.02
C ASP A 220 7.49 27.35 2.12
N ILE A 221 8.10 28.54 2.05
CA ILE A 221 9.57 28.70 2.18
C ILE A 221 10.05 28.16 3.54
N ALA A 222 9.24 28.29 4.58
CA ALA A 222 9.57 27.77 5.91
C ALA A 222 9.64 26.24 5.93
N ALA A 223 8.71 25.54 5.27
CA ALA A 223 8.74 24.09 5.12
C ALA A 223 9.99 23.60 4.38
N VAL A 224 10.34 24.26 3.27
CA VAL A 224 11.57 23.92 2.52
C VAL A 224 12.82 24.14 3.37
N LYS A 225 12.89 25.27 4.10
CA LYS A 225 14.01 25.54 5.01
C LYS A 225 14.10 24.51 6.14
N ARG A 226 12.97 24.08 6.72
CA ARG A 226 12.98 23.01 7.72
C ARG A 226 13.60 21.75 7.14
N ASP A 227 13.11 21.28 6.00
CA ASP A 227 13.60 20.03 5.39
C ASP A 227 15.10 20.07 5.03
N LEU A 228 15.61 21.23 4.62
CA LEU A 228 17.04 21.44 4.33
C LEU A 228 17.91 21.56 5.59
N TYR A 229 17.40 22.22 6.64
CA TYR A 229 18.13 22.52 7.87
C TYR A 229 17.51 21.81 9.07
N MET A 230 17.41 20.48 8.97
CA MET A 230 16.93 19.64 10.06
C MET A 230 17.82 19.78 11.29
N ASN A 231 17.20 19.84 12.45
CA ASN A 231 17.89 19.83 13.75
C ASN A 231 17.15 18.92 14.74
N THR A 232 17.63 18.87 15.98
CA THR A 232 17.03 18.04 17.05
C THR A 232 15.57 18.41 17.35
N GLU A 233 15.22 19.68 17.28
CA GLU A 233 13.85 20.17 17.45
C GLU A 233 12.95 19.73 16.28
N SER A 234 13.47 19.78 15.05
CA SER A 234 12.79 19.25 13.87
C SER A 234 12.47 17.76 14.01
N VAL A 235 13.45 16.97 14.44
CA VAL A 235 13.29 15.52 14.67
C VAL A 235 12.19 15.24 15.70
N ARG A 236 12.17 16.01 16.80
CA ARG A 236 11.12 15.90 17.81
C ARG A 236 9.74 16.22 17.23
N THR A 237 9.62 17.32 16.51
CA THR A 237 8.35 17.75 15.90
C THR A 237 7.83 16.77 14.87
N ILE A 238 8.70 16.16 14.06
CA ILE A 238 8.34 15.06 13.14
C ILE A 238 7.68 13.91 13.93
N GLY A 239 8.26 13.50 15.05
CA GLY A 239 7.66 12.50 15.94
C GLY A 239 6.27 12.90 16.44
N LEU A 240 6.12 14.14 16.90
CA LEU A 240 4.85 14.67 17.42
C LEU A 240 3.76 14.80 16.33
N ILE A 241 4.13 15.12 15.09
CA ILE A 241 3.19 15.14 13.95
C ILE A 241 2.68 13.72 13.69
N ASN A 242 3.56 12.71 13.67
CA ASN A 242 3.14 11.33 13.48
C ASN A 242 2.21 10.85 14.60
N GLU A 243 2.51 11.20 15.86
CA GLU A 243 1.64 10.92 17.01
C GLU A 243 0.29 11.61 16.88
N LEU A 244 0.26 12.88 16.44
CA LEU A 244 -0.97 13.64 16.22
C LEU A 244 -1.87 13.00 15.17
N ILE A 245 -1.30 12.52 14.05
CA ILE A 245 -2.03 11.79 13.00
C ILE A 245 -2.61 10.49 13.54
N GLY A 246 -1.78 9.68 14.23
CA GLY A 246 -2.21 8.42 14.82
C GLY A 246 -3.33 8.62 15.86
N LEU A 247 -3.22 9.67 16.69
CA LEU A 247 -4.23 10.02 17.67
C LEU A 247 -5.56 10.43 17.00
N LEU A 248 -5.52 11.14 15.87
CA LEU A 248 -6.73 11.45 15.11
C LEU A 248 -7.36 10.19 14.52
N ALA A 249 -6.56 9.24 14.02
CA ALA A 249 -7.04 7.93 13.57
C ALA A 249 -7.77 7.17 14.69
N LEU A 250 -7.19 7.15 15.90
CA LEU A 250 -7.77 6.57 17.10
C LEU A 250 -9.09 7.26 17.50
N ALA A 251 -9.17 8.58 17.35
CA ALA A 251 -10.38 9.33 17.65
C ALA A 251 -11.54 8.94 16.72
N TYR A 252 -11.28 8.78 15.41
CA TYR A 252 -12.29 8.27 14.47
C TYR A 252 -12.72 6.83 14.80
N GLN A 253 -11.81 5.97 15.29
CA GLN A 253 -12.17 4.63 15.75
C GLN A 253 -13.17 4.61 16.89
N GLN A 254 -13.28 5.68 17.71
CA GLN A 254 -14.31 5.77 18.74
C GLN A 254 -15.72 5.86 18.14
N ILE A 255 -15.86 6.56 17.01
CA ILE A 255 -17.11 6.62 16.25
C ILE A 255 -17.45 5.23 15.70
N ILE A 256 -16.46 4.54 15.11
CA ILE A 256 -16.64 3.17 14.60
C ILE A 256 -17.08 2.25 15.73
N ARG A 257 -16.39 2.25 16.87
CA ARG A 257 -16.71 1.43 18.05
C ARG A 257 -18.13 1.67 18.54
N PHE A 258 -18.57 2.92 18.60
CA PHE A 258 -19.92 3.26 19.04
C PHE A 258 -20.99 2.53 18.21
N PHE A 259 -20.85 2.51 16.89
CA PHE A 259 -21.81 1.84 16.00
C PHE A 259 -21.59 0.33 15.95
N TYR A 260 -20.33 -0.11 15.89
CA TYR A 260 -19.93 -1.50 15.85
C TYR A 260 -20.48 -2.29 17.06
N GLN A 261 -20.31 -1.79 18.28
CA GLN A 261 -20.85 -2.42 19.49
C GLN A 261 -22.39 -2.46 19.51
N ARG A 262 -23.04 -1.65 18.67
CA ARG A 262 -24.50 -1.61 18.53
C ARG A 262 -25.01 -2.49 17.38
N GLY A 263 -24.15 -3.31 16.79
CA GLY A 263 -24.49 -4.20 15.68
C GLY A 263 -24.76 -3.46 14.36
N LYS A 264 -24.37 -2.20 14.26
CA LYS A 264 -24.48 -1.43 13.01
C LYS A 264 -23.32 -1.78 12.08
N THR A 265 -23.59 -1.74 10.79
CA THR A 265 -22.61 -1.99 9.72
C THR A 265 -22.37 -0.69 8.93
N PRO A 266 -21.23 -0.56 8.23
CA PRO A 266 -20.97 0.60 7.36
C PRO A 266 -22.05 0.77 6.29
N PHE A 267 -22.55 -0.33 5.72
CA PHE A 267 -23.63 -0.33 4.75
C PHE A 267 -24.91 0.34 5.31
N SER A 268 -25.23 0.05 6.57
CA SER A 268 -26.43 0.57 7.24
C SER A 268 -26.27 1.97 7.84
N HIS A 269 -25.05 2.50 7.95
CA HIS A 269 -24.80 3.71 8.74
C HIS A 269 -23.68 4.60 8.14
N PRO A 270 -24.04 5.68 7.41
CA PRO A 270 -23.07 6.56 6.74
C PRO A 270 -21.99 7.15 7.66
N LEU A 271 -22.33 7.52 8.91
CA LEU A 271 -21.33 8.03 9.87
C LEU A 271 -20.25 6.99 10.19
N MET A 272 -20.60 5.70 10.24
CA MET A 272 -19.66 4.61 10.51
C MET A 272 -18.75 4.39 9.30
N LEU A 273 -19.33 4.37 8.08
CA LEU A 273 -18.56 4.27 6.84
C LEU A 273 -17.58 5.45 6.68
N LEU A 274 -18.04 6.68 6.93
CA LEU A 274 -17.17 7.86 6.92
C LEU A 274 -16.03 7.72 7.93
N ALA A 275 -16.32 7.30 9.16
CA ALA A 275 -15.30 7.11 10.18
C ALA A 275 -14.29 6.00 9.80
N LEU A 276 -14.72 4.91 9.19
CA LEU A 276 -13.83 3.86 8.65
C LEU A 276 -12.89 4.42 7.58
N ASN A 277 -13.43 5.18 6.62
CA ASN A 277 -12.63 5.79 5.55
C ASN A 277 -11.66 6.84 6.11
N ARG A 278 -12.08 7.62 7.13
CA ARG A 278 -11.22 8.59 7.83
C ARG A 278 -10.11 7.93 8.64
N THR A 279 -10.40 6.83 9.34
CA THR A 279 -9.36 6.05 10.00
C THR A 279 -8.34 5.56 8.98
N ALA A 280 -8.77 5.01 7.83
CA ALA A 280 -7.86 4.58 6.77
C ALA A 280 -7.01 5.73 6.19
N GLU A 281 -7.64 6.89 5.97
CA GLU A 281 -6.96 8.09 5.50
C GLU A 281 -5.85 8.50 6.48
N MET A 282 -6.15 8.59 7.78
CA MET A 282 -5.16 8.99 8.78
C MET A 282 -4.05 7.96 8.93
N LEU A 283 -4.35 6.65 8.92
CA LEU A 283 -3.33 5.60 8.92
C LEU A 283 -2.43 5.68 7.68
N GLY A 284 -3.02 5.95 6.52
CA GLY A 284 -2.28 6.16 5.28
C GLY A 284 -1.36 7.38 5.33
N LEU A 285 -1.84 8.50 5.89
CA LEU A 285 -1.01 9.69 6.12
C LEU A 285 0.08 9.46 7.16
N GLN A 286 -0.17 8.63 8.17
CA GLN A 286 0.83 8.26 9.17
C GLN A 286 1.98 7.47 8.53
N LEU A 287 1.66 6.51 7.65
CA LEU A 287 2.65 5.79 6.84
C LEU A 287 3.41 6.74 5.91
N LEU A 288 2.69 7.59 5.18
CA LEU A 288 3.27 8.56 4.26
C LEU A 288 4.28 9.49 4.97
N HIS A 289 3.91 10.00 6.14
CA HIS A 289 4.78 10.85 6.95
C HIS A 289 6.01 10.09 7.46
N SER A 290 5.85 8.83 7.88
CA SER A 290 6.99 7.98 8.22
C SER A 290 7.93 7.78 7.04
N PHE A 291 7.39 7.47 5.85
CA PHE A 291 8.17 7.32 4.62
C PHE A 291 8.93 8.58 4.24
N GLN A 292 8.27 9.75 4.28
CA GLN A 292 8.87 11.05 3.97
C GLN A 292 10.11 11.35 4.82
N TYR A 293 10.10 10.96 6.10
CA TYR A 293 11.21 11.19 7.02
C TYR A 293 12.00 9.92 7.32
N TYR A 294 11.94 8.95 6.40
CA TYR A 294 12.70 7.70 6.43
C TYR A 294 12.48 6.84 7.67
N ARG A 295 11.41 7.05 8.44
CA ARG A 295 11.08 6.24 9.62
C ARG A 295 10.34 4.98 9.23
N VAL A 296 10.60 3.90 9.95
CA VAL A 296 9.82 2.66 9.82
C VAL A 296 8.33 2.95 10.07
N ALA A 297 7.48 2.20 9.39
CA ALA A 297 6.04 2.24 9.64
C ALA A 297 5.75 1.97 11.13
N PRO A 298 4.87 2.74 11.77
CA PRO A 298 4.47 2.46 13.15
C PRO A 298 3.77 1.11 13.26
N ALA A 299 4.02 0.40 14.36
CA ALA A 299 3.46 -0.94 14.58
C ALA A 299 1.93 -0.94 14.60
N GLY A 300 1.33 -1.95 13.97
CA GLY A 300 -0.09 -2.21 13.85
C GLY A 300 -0.82 -1.39 12.78
N VAL A 301 -0.15 -0.43 12.12
CA VAL A 301 -0.80 0.44 11.14
C VAL A 301 -1.18 -0.32 9.87
N TRP A 302 -0.28 -1.17 9.35
CA TRP A 302 -0.58 -1.99 8.18
C TRP A 302 -1.61 -3.07 8.50
N GLN A 303 -1.45 -3.74 9.65
CA GLN A 303 -2.40 -4.75 10.09
C GLN A 303 -3.82 -4.18 10.20
N LEU A 304 -3.98 -3.00 10.80
CA LEU A 304 -5.29 -2.36 10.91
C LEU A 304 -5.84 -1.93 9.54
N LEU A 305 -5.01 -1.40 8.64
CA LEU A 305 -5.45 -1.10 7.28
C LEU A 305 -5.97 -2.35 6.55
N HIS A 306 -5.28 -3.49 6.69
CA HIS A 306 -5.69 -4.75 6.08
C HIS A 306 -6.97 -5.30 6.71
N GLU A 307 -7.10 -5.22 8.03
CA GLU A 307 -8.31 -5.64 8.75
C GLU A 307 -9.53 -4.81 8.31
N LEU A 308 -9.38 -3.49 8.22
CA LEU A 308 -10.41 -2.59 7.73
C LEU A 308 -10.78 -2.89 6.27
N TYR A 309 -9.79 -3.25 5.43
CA TYR A 309 -10.04 -3.69 4.05
C TYR A 309 -10.94 -4.92 4.02
N ILE A 310 -10.57 -5.99 4.74
CA ILE A 310 -11.33 -7.25 4.77
C ILE A 310 -12.73 -7.02 5.35
N TYR A 311 -12.85 -6.20 6.40
CA TYR A 311 -14.14 -5.86 7.00
C TYR A 311 -15.08 -5.16 6.02
N GLN A 312 -14.58 -4.16 5.28
CA GLN A 312 -15.40 -3.43 4.30
C GLN A 312 -15.68 -4.25 3.04
N GLU A 313 -14.80 -5.19 2.68
CA GLU A 313 -15.03 -6.13 1.59
C GLU A 313 -16.25 -7.01 1.91
N GLN A 314 -16.26 -7.62 3.10
CA GLN A 314 -17.36 -8.47 3.55
C GLN A 314 -18.65 -7.68 3.78
N ALA A 315 -18.53 -6.41 4.20
CA ALA A 315 -19.67 -5.51 4.36
C ALA A 315 -20.17 -4.90 3.02
N GLN A 316 -19.51 -5.19 1.89
CA GLN A 316 -19.84 -4.67 0.56
C GLN A 316 -19.79 -3.13 0.44
N THR A 317 -18.88 -2.47 1.17
CA THR A 317 -18.75 -1.00 1.16
C THR A 317 -17.40 -0.49 0.65
N LEU A 318 -16.48 -1.35 0.22
CA LEU A 318 -15.13 -0.95 -0.23
C LEU A 318 -15.11 0.19 -1.24
N HIS A 319 -15.99 0.13 -2.24
CA HIS A 319 -16.07 1.08 -3.34
C HIS A 319 -17.09 2.20 -3.11
N GLN A 320 -17.74 2.23 -1.94
CA GLN A 320 -18.78 3.22 -1.65
C GLN A 320 -18.15 4.56 -1.23
N GLU A 321 -18.47 5.61 -1.96
CA GLU A 321 -18.28 6.98 -1.50
C GLU A 321 -19.36 7.36 -0.49
N VAL A 322 -19.00 8.23 0.46
CA VAL A 322 -19.91 8.59 1.56
C VAL A 322 -19.95 10.09 1.76
N THR A 323 -21.17 10.60 1.95
CA THR A 323 -21.44 11.97 2.34
C THR A 323 -22.27 11.97 3.62
N VAL A 324 -21.79 12.64 4.66
CA VAL A 324 -22.48 12.82 5.94
C VAL A 324 -22.61 14.31 6.20
N LYS A 325 -23.85 14.80 6.25
CA LYS A 325 -24.13 16.24 6.12
C LYS A 325 -23.60 16.75 4.74
N PRO A 326 -24.04 17.91 4.24
CA PRO A 326 -23.65 18.35 2.89
C PRO A 326 -22.14 18.59 2.68
N TYR A 327 -21.34 18.56 3.74
CA TYR A 327 -19.95 19.03 3.75
C TYR A 327 -18.91 18.00 4.21
N TYR A 328 -19.28 16.85 4.80
CA TYR A 328 -18.30 15.80 5.09
C TYR A 328 -18.38 14.70 4.05
N GLN A 329 -17.38 14.68 3.18
CA GLN A 329 -17.29 13.74 2.07
C GLN A 329 -16.02 12.89 2.21
N SER A 330 -16.10 11.65 1.77
CA SER A 330 -14.93 10.79 1.65
C SER A 330 -15.01 9.94 0.39
N ARG A 331 -13.85 9.81 -0.25
CA ARG A 331 -13.59 8.83 -1.30
C ARG A 331 -13.81 7.41 -0.75
N SER A 332 -13.89 6.45 -1.67
CA SER A 332 -14.05 5.06 -1.27
C SER A 332 -12.84 4.56 -0.49
N PHE A 333 -13.05 3.57 0.40
CA PHE A 333 -11.93 2.96 1.13
C PHE A 333 -10.92 2.33 0.17
N PHE A 334 -11.42 1.72 -0.91
CA PHE A 334 -10.59 1.08 -1.93
C PHE A 334 -9.55 2.05 -2.51
N GLU A 335 -9.95 3.28 -2.84
CA GLU A 335 -9.04 4.29 -3.38
C GLU A 335 -8.01 4.77 -2.34
N ILE A 336 -8.46 4.98 -1.09
CA ILE A 336 -7.58 5.42 0.01
C ILE A 336 -6.52 4.35 0.30
N TYR A 337 -6.95 3.11 0.47
CA TYR A 337 -6.08 1.96 0.73
C TYR A 337 -5.16 1.69 -0.47
N GLY A 338 -5.71 1.69 -1.68
CA GLY A 338 -4.96 1.48 -2.91
C GLY A 338 -3.86 2.51 -3.13
N GLN A 339 -4.13 3.79 -2.85
CA GLN A 339 -3.15 4.87 -2.98
C GLN A 339 -1.93 4.67 -2.07
N ILE A 340 -2.16 4.38 -0.77
CA ILE A 340 -1.04 4.18 0.15
C ILE A 340 -0.29 2.87 -0.13
N VAL A 341 -0.98 1.81 -0.54
CA VAL A 341 -0.34 0.56 -0.98
C VAL A 341 0.54 0.82 -2.19
N LEU A 342 0.04 1.47 -3.25
CA LEU A 342 0.86 1.81 -4.41
C LEU A 342 2.09 2.61 -4.01
N THR A 343 1.94 3.60 -3.13
CA THR A 343 3.06 4.43 -2.64
C THR A 343 4.08 3.62 -1.84
N ALA A 344 3.65 2.65 -1.04
CA ALA A 344 4.57 1.79 -0.30
C ALA A 344 5.33 0.82 -1.24
N LEU A 345 4.69 0.37 -2.31
CA LEU A 345 5.28 -0.53 -3.31
C LEU A 345 6.35 0.15 -4.19
N THR A 346 6.45 1.48 -4.18
CA THR A 346 7.48 2.22 -4.93
C THR A 346 8.83 2.32 -4.23
N ASP A 347 9.03 1.61 -3.11
CA ASP A 347 10.24 1.69 -2.28
C ASP A 347 10.55 3.15 -1.85
N PRO A 348 9.68 3.74 -0.99
CA PRO A 348 9.75 5.16 -0.67
C PRO A 348 11.01 5.54 0.14
N TYR A 349 11.64 4.59 0.83
CA TYR A 349 12.90 4.79 1.56
C TYR A 349 14.10 5.02 0.63
N SER A 350 13.94 4.75 -0.67
CA SER A 350 14.91 5.03 -1.72
C SER A 350 14.61 6.32 -2.50
N GLN A 351 13.62 7.10 -2.06
CA GLN A 351 13.23 8.36 -2.71
C GLN A 351 13.62 9.55 -1.85
N MET A 352 13.84 10.71 -2.47
CA MET A 352 13.96 11.96 -1.70
C MET A 352 12.65 12.26 -0.96
N ARG A 353 12.75 12.89 0.21
CA ARG A 353 11.60 13.22 1.10
C ARG A 353 10.40 13.80 0.35
N PHE A 354 10.64 14.79 -0.52
CA PHE A 354 9.58 15.44 -1.29
C PHE A 354 9.05 14.58 -2.44
N ASP A 355 9.89 13.74 -3.03
CA ASP A 355 9.47 12.83 -4.09
C ASP A 355 8.50 11.77 -3.58
N VAL A 356 8.58 11.37 -2.31
CA VAL A 356 7.57 10.51 -1.66
C VAL A 356 6.18 11.16 -1.71
N LEU A 357 6.06 12.44 -1.34
CA LEU A 357 4.79 13.17 -1.40
C LEU A 357 4.31 13.36 -2.85
N ARG A 358 5.23 13.61 -3.77
CA ARG A 358 4.91 13.74 -5.20
C ARG A 358 4.39 12.42 -5.76
N LEU A 359 5.02 11.29 -5.43
CA LEU A 359 4.57 9.95 -5.78
C LEU A 359 3.18 9.68 -5.22
N PHE A 360 2.95 9.96 -3.94
CA PHE A 360 1.64 9.76 -3.33
C PHE A 360 0.52 10.51 -4.07
N ARG A 361 0.76 11.76 -4.46
CA ARG A 361 -0.19 12.56 -5.25
C ARG A 361 -0.36 12.01 -6.67
N LEU A 362 0.73 11.63 -7.33
CA LEU A 362 0.70 11.08 -8.69
C LEU A 362 -0.07 9.75 -8.73
N LEU A 363 0.22 8.84 -7.80
CA LEU A 363 -0.37 7.50 -7.74
C LEU A 363 -1.87 7.54 -7.41
N SER A 364 -2.38 8.63 -6.83
CA SER A 364 -3.82 8.82 -6.64
C SER A 364 -4.62 8.81 -7.95
N GLN A 365 -3.99 9.17 -9.08
CA GLN A 365 -4.63 9.24 -10.39
C GLN A 365 -4.82 7.87 -11.06
N PHE A 366 -4.22 6.82 -10.48
CA PHE A 366 -4.24 5.47 -11.03
C PHE A 366 -4.95 4.47 -10.12
N THR A 367 -5.58 4.92 -9.04
CA THR A 367 -6.25 4.01 -8.08
C THR A 367 -7.43 3.27 -8.70
N ASP A 368 -8.08 3.85 -9.70
CA ASP A 368 -9.14 3.23 -10.49
C ASP A 368 -8.65 2.07 -11.37
N LYS A 369 -7.33 1.96 -11.59
CA LYS A 369 -6.70 0.86 -12.35
C LYS A 369 -6.23 -0.29 -11.46
N ILE A 370 -6.31 -0.15 -10.14
CA ILE A 370 -5.92 -1.20 -9.21
C ILE A 370 -6.97 -2.32 -9.27
N VAL A 371 -6.51 -3.56 -9.30
CA VAL A 371 -7.37 -4.73 -9.10
C VAL A 371 -6.95 -5.44 -7.83
N ILE A 372 -7.88 -5.58 -6.88
CA ILE A 372 -7.67 -6.37 -5.66
C ILE A 372 -8.74 -7.44 -5.59
N VAL A 373 -8.32 -8.71 -5.59
CA VAL A 373 -9.24 -9.85 -5.61
C VAL A 373 -8.76 -10.98 -4.71
N ARG A 374 -9.68 -11.85 -4.28
CA ARG A 374 -9.31 -13.12 -3.63
C ARG A 374 -8.50 -13.97 -4.60
N LEU A 375 -7.40 -14.53 -4.11
CA LEU A 375 -6.59 -15.49 -4.87
C LEU A 375 -7.41 -16.77 -5.07
N ASN A 376 -7.56 -17.20 -6.33
CA ASN A 376 -8.12 -18.52 -6.62
C ASN A 376 -7.05 -19.62 -6.46
N GLU A 377 -7.49 -20.88 -6.43
CA GLU A 377 -6.61 -22.03 -6.21
C GLU A 377 -5.46 -22.07 -7.24
N HIS A 378 -5.73 -21.76 -8.50
CA HIS A 378 -4.70 -21.73 -9.55
C HIS A 378 -3.67 -20.62 -9.28
N GLN A 379 -4.11 -19.38 -9.05
CA GLN A 379 -3.26 -18.22 -8.78
C GLN A 379 -2.37 -18.42 -7.54
N SER A 380 -2.89 -19.06 -6.50
CA SER A 380 -2.12 -19.37 -5.28
C SER A 380 -0.94 -20.32 -5.54
N LYS A 381 -1.04 -21.19 -6.55
CA LYS A 381 -0.03 -22.22 -6.89
C LYS A 381 1.01 -21.77 -7.93
N VAL A 382 0.77 -20.67 -8.64
CA VAL A 382 1.72 -20.15 -9.66
C VAL A 382 3.05 -19.78 -9.00
N ASN A 383 4.15 -20.35 -9.50
CA ASN A 383 5.51 -20.01 -9.04
C ASN A 383 6.40 -19.39 -10.12
N SER A 384 5.92 -19.32 -11.37
CA SER A 384 6.68 -18.68 -12.44
C SER A 384 6.83 -17.19 -12.15
N ARG A 385 8.08 -16.73 -11.95
CA ARG A 385 8.40 -15.33 -11.68
C ARG A 385 7.88 -14.40 -12.78
N PHE A 386 8.00 -14.82 -14.04
CA PHE A 386 7.51 -14.06 -15.19
C PHE A 386 5.99 -13.85 -15.17
N LEU A 387 5.21 -14.88 -14.82
CA LEU A 387 3.75 -14.79 -14.74
C LEU A 387 3.26 -14.00 -13.51
N LEU A 388 4.15 -13.72 -12.56
CA LEU A 388 3.86 -12.98 -11.33
C LEU A 388 4.35 -11.53 -11.36
N LEU A 389 4.87 -11.06 -12.51
CA LEU A 389 5.28 -9.66 -12.64
C LEU A 389 4.09 -8.72 -12.43
N GLY A 390 4.26 -7.72 -11.58
CA GLY A 390 3.21 -6.77 -11.21
C GLY A 390 2.16 -7.33 -10.24
N HIS A 391 2.33 -8.56 -9.74
CA HIS A 391 1.44 -9.16 -8.76
C HIS A 391 2.04 -9.14 -7.35
N PHE A 392 1.26 -8.63 -6.40
CA PHE A 392 1.60 -8.56 -4.99
C PHE A 392 0.57 -9.33 -4.16
N CYS A 393 0.98 -9.84 -3.01
CA CYS A 393 0.10 -10.49 -2.06
C CYS A 393 -0.11 -9.56 -0.87
N ILE A 394 -1.37 -9.25 -0.58
CA ILE A 394 -1.79 -8.70 0.70
C ILE A 394 -1.96 -9.90 1.63
N ASP A 395 -1.09 -10.04 2.63
CA ASP A 395 -1.32 -10.94 3.76
C ASP A 395 -1.97 -10.12 4.88
N ALA A 396 -3.30 -10.22 5.00
CA ALA A 396 -4.05 -9.35 5.90
C ALA A 396 -3.83 -9.66 7.39
N LEU A 397 -3.08 -10.72 7.73
CA LEU A 397 -2.72 -11.03 9.11
C LEU A 397 -1.38 -10.41 9.54
N GLN A 398 -0.63 -9.82 8.60
CA GLN A 398 0.70 -9.27 8.86
C GLN A 398 0.69 -7.74 8.95
N ASP A 399 1.65 -7.20 9.69
CA ASP A 399 1.85 -5.75 9.82
C ASP A 399 2.91 -5.22 8.86
N HIS A 400 2.74 -5.52 7.57
CA HIS A 400 3.62 -5.00 6.53
C HIS A 400 2.85 -4.65 5.26
N CYS A 401 3.48 -3.83 4.41
CA CYS A 401 2.94 -3.54 3.08
C CYS A 401 2.84 -4.82 2.23
N PRO A 402 2.01 -4.86 1.19
CA PRO A 402 1.94 -6.00 0.29
C PRO A 402 3.30 -6.34 -0.31
N GLN A 403 3.58 -7.62 -0.49
CA GLN A 403 4.89 -8.09 -0.97
C GLN A 403 4.76 -8.77 -2.34
N PRO A 404 5.82 -8.73 -3.17
CA PRO A 404 5.81 -9.42 -4.46
C PRO A 404 5.40 -10.88 -4.30
N MET A 405 4.42 -11.35 -5.07
CA MET A 405 3.82 -12.67 -4.87
C MET A 405 4.89 -13.79 -4.87
N HIS A 406 5.89 -13.70 -5.75
CA HIS A 406 6.95 -14.71 -5.86
C HIS A 406 7.78 -14.91 -4.57
N LYS A 407 7.76 -13.96 -3.63
CA LYS A 407 8.45 -14.07 -2.33
C LYS A 407 7.58 -14.70 -1.23
N ILE A 408 6.27 -14.81 -1.46
CA ILE A 408 5.33 -15.27 -0.45
C ILE A 408 5.14 -16.80 -0.55
N PRO A 409 5.20 -17.55 0.56
CA PRO A 409 4.87 -18.98 0.61
C PRO A 409 3.46 -19.29 0.09
N ARG A 410 3.27 -20.45 -0.53
CA ARG A 410 1.98 -20.84 -1.14
C ARG A 410 0.85 -20.96 -0.12
N GLU A 411 1.20 -21.40 1.08
CA GLU A 411 0.29 -21.59 2.20
C GLU A 411 -0.35 -20.26 2.61
N ILE A 412 0.45 -19.19 2.63
CA ILE A 412 -0.02 -17.83 2.89
C ILE A 412 -0.90 -17.37 1.71
N ARG A 413 -0.46 -17.53 0.46
CA ARG A 413 -1.26 -17.14 -0.72
C ARG A 413 -2.62 -17.83 -0.79
N ALA A 414 -2.74 -19.05 -0.24
CA ALA A 414 -3.97 -19.82 -0.22
C ALA A 414 -4.92 -19.43 0.93
N SER A 415 -4.50 -18.56 1.85
CA SER A 415 -5.31 -18.10 2.97
C SER A 415 -6.57 -17.36 2.51
N GLU A 416 -7.67 -17.52 3.24
CA GLU A 416 -8.94 -16.82 2.98
C GLU A 416 -8.83 -15.31 3.16
N THR A 417 -7.87 -14.85 3.94
CA THR A 417 -7.60 -13.43 4.22
C THR A 417 -6.60 -12.82 3.24
N SER A 418 -5.99 -13.62 2.37
CA SER A 418 -5.04 -13.11 1.38
C SER A 418 -5.73 -12.57 0.13
N ARG A 419 -5.20 -11.47 -0.39
CA ARG A 419 -5.68 -10.85 -1.64
C ARG A 419 -4.53 -10.69 -2.62
N LEU A 420 -4.81 -10.94 -3.89
CA LEU A 420 -3.98 -10.50 -5.00
C LEU A 420 -4.18 -9.00 -5.13
N PHE A 421 -3.09 -8.24 -5.08
CA PHE A 421 -3.01 -6.86 -5.55
C PHE A 421 -2.31 -6.87 -6.90
N ASP A 422 -3.07 -6.59 -7.97
CA ASP A 422 -2.59 -6.57 -9.34
C ASP A 422 -2.36 -5.11 -9.79
N ALA A 423 -1.10 -4.81 -10.06
CA ALA A 423 -0.62 -3.50 -10.50
C ALA A 423 -0.41 -3.42 -12.03
N GLN A 424 -0.74 -4.45 -12.81
CA GLN A 424 -0.42 -4.48 -14.25
C GLN A 424 -1.16 -3.38 -15.02
N ALA A 425 -2.44 -3.15 -14.72
CA ALA A 425 -3.21 -2.08 -15.36
C ALA A 425 -2.69 -0.68 -14.97
N VAL A 426 -2.25 -0.51 -13.72
CA VAL A 426 -1.57 0.72 -13.24
C VAL A 426 -0.29 0.95 -14.04
N LEU A 427 0.58 -0.06 -14.15
CA LEU A 427 1.83 -0.01 -14.91
C LEU A 427 1.61 0.39 -16.37
N LYS A 428 0.65 -0.26 -17.04
CA LYS A 428 0.28 0.05 -18.42
C LYS A 428 -0.18 1.49 -18.57
N SER A 429 -1.00 1.98 -17.63
CA SER A 429 -1.50 3.35 -17.64
C SER A 429 -0.36 4.34 -17.46
N ILE A 430 0.51 4.11 -16.48
CA ILE A 430 1.71 4.92 -16.23
C ILE A 430 2.57 4.98 -17.51
N GLU A 431 2.93 3.84 -18.10
CA GLU A 431 3.74 3.81 -19.32
C GLU A 431 3.10 4.55 -20.50
N THR A 432 1.78 4.44 -20.65
CA THR A 432 1.03 5.14 -21.71
C THR A 432 1.13 6.65 -21.51
N THR A 433 0.88 7.14 -20.29
CA THR A 433 1.04 8.55 -19.94
C THR A 433 2.47 9.04 -20.18
N LEU A 434 3.50 8.23 -19.88
CA LEU A 434 4.90 8.60 -20.16
C LEU A 434 5.20 8.70 -21.66
N ARG A 435 4.60 7.83 -22.49
CA ARG A 435 4.79 7.86 -23.95
C ARG A 435 4.14 9.09 -24.58
N GLU A 436 2.90 9.40 -24.19
CA GLU A 436 2.16 10.59 -24.64
C GLU A 436 2.84 11.89 -24.17
N ALA A 437 3.40 11.89 -22.98
CA ALA A 437 4.17 13.01 -22.46
C ALA A 437 5.45 13.25 -23.30
N LYS A 438 6.13 12.21 -23.79
CA LYS A 438 7.30 12.38 -24.66
C LYS A 438 6.96 12.97 -26.03
N SER A 439 5.73 12.79 -26.55
CA SER A 439 5.33 13.31 -27.85
C SER A 439 4.92 14.77 -27.84
N HIS A 440 4.49 15.30 -26.69
CA HIS A 440 4.10 16.71 -26.53
C HIS A 440 5.27 17.49 -25.90
N ARG A 441 5.82 18.49 -26.62
CA ARG A 441 7.04 19.27 -26.26
C ARG A 441 6.91 20.17 -25.01
N THR A 442 6.46 19.67 -23.86
CA THR A 442 6.52 20.36 -22.55
C THR A 442 7.76 19.89 -21.77
N HIS A 443 8.92 20.41 -22.16
CA HIS A 443 10.24 19.82 -21.82
C HIS A 443 10.70 19.96 -20.35
N THR A 444 10.20 20.90 -19.54
CA THR A 444 10.80 21.21 -18.22
C THR A 444 10.08 20.58 -17.03
N ILE A 445 8.76 20.73 -16.89
CA ILE A 445 7.99 20.28 -15.70
C ILE A 445 7.87 18.74 -15.64
N MET A 446 7.77 18.10 -16.81
CA MET A 446 7.65 16.64 -16.94
C MET A 446 8.98 15.91 -16.68
N SER A 447 10.14 16.57 -16.75
CA SER A 447 11.44 15.87 -16.63
C SER A 447 11.62 15.17 -15.28
N ALA A 448 11.19 15.80 -14.19
CA ALA A 448 11.32 15.25 -12.83
C ALA A 448 10.31 14.14 -12.55
N GLU A 449 9.05 14.28 -12.97
CA GLU A 449 8.03 13.23 -12.89
C GLU A 449 8.42 12.00 -13.72
N LEU A 450 8.92 12.21 -14.94
CA LEU A 450 9.40 11.12 -15.79
C LEU A 450 10.60 10.37 -15.16
N ARG A 451 11.51 11.08 -14.48
CA ARG A 451 12.64 10.46 -13.75
C ARG A 451 12.13 9.61 -12.58
N LEU A 452 11.25 10.20 -11.78
CA LEU A 452 10.63 9.56 -10.62
C LEU A 452 9.87 8.29 -11.02
N VAL A 453 9.05 8.36 -12.07
CA VAL A 453 8.31 7.21 -12.59
C VAL A 453 9.25 6.11 -13.09
N ARG A 454 10.29 6.44 -13.86
CA ARG A 454 11.26 5.44 -14.34
C ARG A 454 11.95 4.69 -13.20
N HIS A 455 12.20 5.39 -12.10
CA HIS A 455 12.83 4.80 -10.93
C HIS A 455 11.91 3.79 -10.21
N ILE A 456 10.59 4.04 -10.15
CA ILE A 456 9.64 3.17 -9.45
C ILE A 456 9.13 1.98 -10.28
N LEU A 457 9.22 2.04 -11.62
CA LEU A 457 8.68 0.99 -12.51
C LEU A 457 9.22 -0.42 -12.19
N PRO A 458 10.54 -0.62 -11.96
CA PRO A 458 11.08 -1.94 -11.58
C PRO A 458 10.55 -2.49 -10.25
N GLN A 459 10.12 -1.60 -9.35
CA GLN A 459 9.53 -2.00 -8.07
C GLN A 459 8.08 -2.46 -8.28
N LEU A 460 7.28 -1.65 -8.97
CA LEU A 460 5.87 -1.93 -9.25
C LEU A 460 5.66 -3.14 -10.16
N ASN A 461 6.53 -3.38 -11.14
CA ASN A 461 6.46 -4.57 -11.99
C ASN A 461 7.16 -5.80 -11.35
N THR A 462 7.76 -5.65 -10.17
CA THR A 462 8.52 -6.67 -9.43
C THR A 462 9.75 -7.23 -10.18
N SER A 463 10.22 -6.54 -11.22
CA SER A 463 11.37 -6.95 -12.03
C SER A 463 12.71 -6.53 -11.41
N TYR A 464 12.71 -5.75 -10.33
CA TYR A 464 13.93 -5.40 -9.62
C TYR A 464 14.64 -6.67 -9.10
N GLU A 465 15.89 -6.83 -9.54
CA GLU A 465 16.80 -7.88 -9.09
C GLU A 465 18.13 -7.27 -8.68
N ARG A 466 18.68 -7.79 -7.59
CA ARG A 466 20.03 -7.42 -7.17
C ARG A 466 21.02 -8.07 -8.12
N ARG A 467 21.91 -7.26 -8.71
CA ARG A 467 22.97 -7.73 -9.61
C ARG A 467 24.10 -8.46 -8.90
N PHE A 468 24.35 -8.11 -7.64
CA PHE A 468 25.46 -8.66 -6.85
C PHE A 468 24.93 -9.32 -5.58
N GLN A 469 25.53 -10.45 -5.22
CA GLN A 469 25.28 -11.09 -3.93
C GLN A 469 25.88 -10.24 -2.80
N ARG A 470 25.15 -10.13 -1.69
CA ARG A 470 25.63 -9.47 -0.48
C ARG A 470 26.22 -10.50 0.49
N ILE A 471 27.37 -10.15 1.04
CA ILE A 471 28.06 -10.88 2.10
C ILE A 471 27.76 -10.15 3.40
N LYS A 472 27.12 -10.85 4.35
CA LYS A 472 26.85 -10.32 5.68
C LYS A 472 28.16 -10.26 6.46
N GLN A 473 28.40 -9.17 7.18
CA GLN A 473 29.52 -9.11 8.09
C GLN A 473 29.20 -9.86 9.38
N GLU A 474 30.08 -10.79 9.76
CA GLU A 474 29.98 -11.57 10.99
C GLU A 474 30.67 -10.87 12.17
N THR A 475 31.66 -10.03 11.87
CA THR A 475 32.40 -9.21 12.83
C THR A 475 31.79 -7.82 12.96
N ASP A 476 32.03 -7.17 14.10
CA ASP A 476 31.65 -5.77 14.33
C ASP A 476 32.66 -4.84 13.64
N GLU A 477 32.68 -4.88 12.31
CA GLU A 477 33.54 -4.03 11.48
C GLU A 477 32.95 -2.62 11.40
N HIS A 478 33.77 -1.62 11.70
CA HIS A 478 33.38 -0.21 11.66
C HIS A 478 34.11 0.54 10.54
N ILE A 479 33.41 1.49 9.95
CA ILE A 479 33.92 2.39 8.90
C ILE A 479 33.62 3.83 9.28
N GLN A 480 34.51 4.73 8.88
CA GLN A 480 34.30 6.16 9.04
C GLN A 480 33.67 6.73 7.76
N ILE A 481 32.52 7.40 7.88
CA ILE A 481 31.81 7.98 6.74
C ILE A 481 31.81 9.50 6.87
N THR A 482 32.36 10.18 5.87
CA THR A 482 32.29 11.63 5.72
C THR A 482 31.28 12.02 4.63
N LEU A 483 30.62 13.16 4.80
CA LEU A 483 29.53 13.63 3.95
C LEU A 483 29.94 14.81 3.07
N GLY A 484 29.58 14.73 1.80
CA GLY A 484 29.76 15.80 0.82
C GLY A 484 31.17 15.89 0.25
N LEU A 485 31.28 16.51 -0.92
CA LEU A 485 32.52 16.57 -1.69
C LEU A 485 33.64 17.26 -0.92
N GLU A 486 33.35 18.39 -0.28
CA GLU A 486 34.34 19.17 0.46
C GLU A 486 34.98 18.34 1.59
N SER A 487 34.17 17.67 2.41
CA SER A 487 34.70 16.88 3.53
C SER A 487 35.48 15.66 3.03
N VAL A 488 35.06 15.02 1.94
CA VAL A 488 35.83 13.94 1.28
C VAL A 488 37.17 14.47 0.75
N HIS A 489 37.14 15.60 0.05
CA HIS A 489 38.32 16.23 -0.55
C HIS A 489 39.36 16.59 0.51
N GLN A 490 38.95 17.26 1.60
CA GLN A 490 39.83 17.57 2.73
C GLN A 490 40.36 16.31 3.42
N SER A 491 39.52 15.29 3.62
CA SER A 491 39.93 14.03 4.26
C SER A 491 40.99 13.29 3.46
N LEU A 492 40.94 13.36 2.12
CA LEU A 492 41.97 12.77 1.25
C LEU A 492 43.32 13.49 1.30
N GLN A 493 43.35 14.74 1.77
CA GLN A 493 44.58 15.54 1.87
C GLN A 493 45.30 15.37 3.22
N GLY A 494 44.69 14.69 4.19
CA GLY A 494 45.34 14.40 5.47
C GLY A 494 44.38 13.94 6.54
N ASN A 495 43.82 14.90 7.29
CA ASN A 495 42.99 14.59 8.45
C ASN A 495 41.55 14.34 8.03
N LEU A 496 40.99 13.24 8.54
CA LEU A 496 39.58 12.91 8.40
C LEU A 496 38.72 14.00 9.07
N VAL A 497 37.82 14.62 8.30
CA VAL A 497 36.94 15.70 8.75
C VAL A 497 35.47 15.29 8.64
N ASN A 498 34.64 15.79 9.57
CA ASN A 498 33.19 15.56 9.61
C ASN A 498 32.78 14.09 9.43
N ALA A 499 33.60 13.17 9.92
CA ALA A 499 33.36 11.74 9.80
C ALA A 499 32.60 11.21 11.01
N LEU A 500 31.70 10.28 10.72
CA LEU A 500 30.91 9.57 11.71
C LEU A 500 31.29 8.10 11.67
N ASP A 501 31.29 7.45 12.82
CA ASP A 501 31.51 6.02 12.95
C ASP A 501 30.23 5.22 12.63
N TRP A 502 30.37 4.20 11.79
CA TRP A 502 29.28 3.33 11.37
C TRP A 502 29.67 1.86 11.41
N GLN A 503 28.75 1.02 11.88
CA GLN A 503 28.87 -0.42 11.78
C GLN A 503 28.51 -0.89 10.36
N LEU A 504 29.41 -1.63 9.72
CA LEU A 504 29.16 -2.26 8.42
C LEU A 504 28.31 -3.52 8.60
N VAL A 505 27.17 -3.59 7.94
CA VAL A 505 26.19 -4.69 8.08
C VAL A 505 26.38 -5.75 7.00
N ASN A 506 26.57 -5.31 5.76
CA ASN A 506 26.85 -6.18 4.61
C ASN A 506 27.50 -5.40 3.48
N LEU A 507 28.16 -6.12 2.57
CA LEU A 507 28.80 -5.56 1.38
C LEU A 507 28.62 -6.46 0.16
N SER A 508 28.81 -5.87 -1.02
CA SER A 508 28.83 -6.51 -2.33
C SER A 508 29.74 -5.71 -3.26
N ASN A 509 30.00 -6.22 -4.46
CA ASN A 509 30.79 -5.48 -5.46
C ASN A 509 30.13 -4.14 -5.88
N GLY A 510 28.81 -4.03 -5.76
CA GLY A 510 28.07 -2.81 -6.13
C GLY A 510 27.86 -1.82 -4.99
N GLY A 511 28.16 -2.16 -3.74
CA GLY A 511 27.81 -1.30 -2.62
C GLY A 511 27.69 -2.02 -1.28
N MET A 512 27.21 -1.29 -0.28
CA MET A 512 27.25 -1.67 1.14
C MET A 512 26.02 -1.20 1.90
N MET A 513 25.83 -1.77 3.09
CA MET A 513 24.86 -1.30 4.07
C MET A 513 25.60 -1.01 5.36
N ALA A 514 25.35 0.16 5.92
CA ALA A 514 25.92 0.58 7.19
C ALA A 514 24.79 0.98 8.15
N LYS A 515 25.05 0.89 9.46
CA LYS A 515 24.11 1.35 10.48
C LYS A 515 24.83 2.04 11.64
N ARG A 516 24.14 2.97 12.30
CA ARG A 516 24.56 3.60 13.56
C ARG A 516 23.36 4.18 14.30
N ALA A 517 23.56 4.57 15.56
CA ALA A 517 22.56 5.32 16.31
C ALA A 517 22.24 6.66 15.61
N HIS A 518 20.97 7.09 15.64
CA HIS A 518 20.47 8.26 14.88
C HIS A 518 21.12 9.61 15.23
N ALA A 519 21.84 9.71 16.35
CA ALA A 519 22.55 10.93 16.71
C ALA A 519 23.39 11.46 15.53
N ASP A 520 23.26 12.76 15.26
CA ASP A 520 23.98 13.48 14.19
C ASP A 520 23.68 13.03 12.74
N CYS A 521 22.67 12.19 12.50
CA CYS A 521 22.32 11.72 11.15
C CYS A 521 21.12 12.44 10.50
N TYR A 522 20.51 13.41 11.19
CA TYR A 522 19.23 14.01 10.77
C TYR A 522 19.31 14.81 9.46
N HIS A 523 20.51 15.19 9.03
CA HIS A 523 20.76 15.94 7.80
C HIS A 523 20.97 15.05 6.57
N LEU A 524 21.08 13.73 6.73
CA LEU A 524 21.28 12.79 5.62
C LEU A 524 20.04 12.70 4.71
N ASN A 525 20.29 12.62 3.40
CA ASN A 525 19.30 12.45 2.36
C ASN A 525 19.69 11.39 1.33
N ILE A 526 18.70 10.92 0.58
CA ILE A 526 18.93 10.10 -0.59
C ILE A 526 19.60 10.94 -1.67
N GLY A 527 20.68 10.40 -2.25
CA GLY A 527 21.49 11.08 -3.25
C GLY A 527 22.75 11.76 -2.69
N ASP A 528 22.90 11.82 -1.36
CA ASP A 528 24.09 12.39 -0.74
C ASP A 528 25.34 11.60 -1.14
N PHE A 529 26.39 12.34 -1.51
CA PHE A 529 27.72 11.80 -1.77
C PHE A 529 28.49 11.62 -0.46
N VAL A 530 29.16 10.47 -0.33
CA VAL A 530 29.93 10.13 0.86
C VAL A 530 31.27 9.50 0.52
N GLY A 531 32.25 9.69 1.40
CA GLY A 531 33.50 8.95 1.40
C GLY A 531 33.55 8.02 2.59
N LEU A 532 33.85 6.75 2.35
CA LEU A 532 34.01 5.72 3.36
C LEU A 532 35.51 5.46 3.54
N PHE A 533 36.00 5.57 4.76
CA PHE A 533 37.40 5.35 5.14
C PHE A 533 37.47 4.12 6.06
N ASP A 534 38.21 3.10 5.64
CA ASP A 534 38.47 1.92 6.45
C ASP A 534 39.59 2.16 7.48
N SER A 535 39.89 1.16 8.30
CA SER A 535 40.98 1.24 9.30
C SER A 535 42.37 1.46 8.70
N HIS A 536 42.54 1.20 7.41
CA HIS A 536 43.78 1.40 6.65
C HIS A 536 43.78 2.71 5.86
N GLN A 537 42.79 3.59 6.07
CA GLN A 537 42.60 4.84 5.34
C GLN A 537 42.38 4.63 3.82
N ASN A 538 41.96 3.44 3.40
CA ASN A 538 41.49 3.27 2.03
C ASN A 538 40.12 3.91 1.90
N VAL A 539 39.96 4.68 0.83
CA VAL A 539 38.73 5.38 0.52
C VAL A 539 37.87 4.59 -0.46
N THR A 540 36.58 4.48 -0.15
CA THR A 540 35.54 4.08 -1.10
C THR A 540 34.57 5.23 -1.25
N LEU A 541 34.35 5.68 -2.49
CA LEU A 541 33.32 6.67 -2.78
C LEU A 541 31.96 5.99 -2.94
N ALA A 542 30.90 6.61 -2.43
CA ALA A 542 29.56 6.08 -2.57
C ALA A 542 28.47 7.16 -2.53
N VAL A 543 27.26 6.75 -2.85
CA VAL A 543 26.04 7.56 -2.79
C VAL A 543 25.00 6.84 -1.95
N ILE A 544 24.29 7.56 -1.09
CA ILE A 544 23.15 7.03 -0.33
C ILE A 544 21.98 6.74 -1.29
N LYS A 545 21.59 5.47 -1.41
CA LYS A 545 20.50 5.01 -2.28
C LYS A 545 19.22 4.69 -1.53
N TRP A 546 19.32 4.34 -0.26
CA TRP A 546 18.16 4.19 0.62
C TRP A 546 18.55 4.52 2.05
N LEU A 547 17.59 5.00 2.84
CA LEU A 547 17.78 5.36 4.24
C LEU A 547 16.54 4.93 5.02
N GLN A 548 16.74 4.29 6.16
CA GLN A 548 15.67 3.94 7.08
C GLN A 548 16.11 4.18 8.53
N ILE A 549 15.22 4.74 9.34
CA ILE A 549 15.34 4.91 10.78
C ILE A 549 14.38 3.92 11.42
N ASP A 550 14.91 2.97 12.17
CA ASP A 550 14.10 1.94 12.80
C ASP A 550 13.43 2.42 14.11
N ILE A 551 12.72 1.50 14.78
CA ILE A 551 12.01 1.76 16.03
C ILE A 551 12.93 2.15 17.20
N ASN A 552 14.21 1.74 17.15
CA ASN A 552 15.21 2.06 18.18
C ASN A 552 15.90 3.39 17.88
N ASN A 553 15.51 4.07 16.79
CA ASN A 553 16.23 5.19 16.21
C ASN A 553 17.67 4.79 15.83
N ASP A 554 17.88 3.60 15.26
CA ASP A 554 19.08 3.34 14.48
C ASP A 554 18.86 3.76 13.04
N VAL A 555 19.81 4.50 12.49
CA VAL A 555 19.86 4.88 11.08
C VAL A 555 20.57 3.77 10.32
N GLN A 556 19.92 3.27 9.29
CA GLN A 556 20.44 2.30 8.35
C GLN A 556 20.49 2.95 6.97
N ILE A 557 21.63 2.84 6.30
CA ILE A 557 21.83 3.38 4.96
C ILE A 557 22.28 2.29 4.00
N GLY A 558 21.75 2.36 2.79
CA GLY A 558 22.25 1.63 1.64
C GLY A 558 23.10 2.53 0.77
N LEU A 559 24.28 2.06 0.44
CA LEU A 559 25.30 2.80 -0.31
C LEU A 559 25.57 2.10 -1.64
N GLU A 560 25.55 2.86 -2.73
CA GLU A 560 26.04 2.39 -4.04
C GLU A 560 27.43 2.97 -4.30
N ARG A 561 28.37 2.10 -4.66
CA ARG A 561 29.78 2.45 -4.86
C ARG A 561 29.95 3.24 -6.16
N ILE A 562 30.70 4.33 -6.09
CA ILE A 562 31.27 5.01 -7.26
C ILE A 562 32.61 4.34 -7.58
N ILE A 563 32.79 3.94 -8.84
CA ILE A 563 34.00 3.25 -9.29
C ILE A 563 35.11 4.26 -9.54
N GLY A 564 36.30 3.95 -9.04
CA GLY A 564 37.52 4.70 -9.29
C GLY A 564 38.19 5.13 -8.00
N LYS A 565 39.52 5.06 -7.97
CA LYS A 565 40.33 5.60 -6.87
C LYS A 565 40.32 7.13 -6.98
N PRO A 566 39.85 7.87 -5.97
CA PRO A 566 39.79 9.32 -6.04
C PRO A 566 41.16 9.94 -5.81
N GLU A 567 41.42 11.00 -6.55
CA GLU A 567 42.56 11.88 -6.38
C GLU A 567 42.05 13.32 -6.20
N PRO A 568 42.33 13.97 -5.05
CA PRO A 568 41.85 15.33 -4.79
C PRO A 568 42.60 16.36 -5.63
N VAL A 569 41.85 17.22 -6.31
CA VAL A 569 42.36 18.33 -7.12
C VAL A 569 41.46 19.55 -6.94
N MET A 570 41.98 20.73 -7.28
CA MET A 570 41.17 21.91 -7.49
C MET A 570 40.84 22.03 -8.98
N CYS A 571 39.60 22.39 -9.30
CA CYS A 571 39.16 22.71 -10.65
C CYS A 571 38.67 24.15 -10.74
N GLN A 572 38.97 24.81 -11.85
CA GLN A 572 38.59 26.20 -12.10
C GLN A 572 38.02 26.33 -13.51
N PRO A 573 36.75 26.73 -13.69
CA PRO A 573 36.26 27.14 -14.99
C PRO A 573 37.09 28.31 -15.54
N VAL A 574 37.53 28.22 -16.80
CA VAL A 574 38.43 29.22 -17.39
C VAL A 574 37.79 30.62 -17.48
N ASP A 575 36.47 30.68 -17.49
CA ASP A 575 35.63 31.88 -17.48
C ASP A 575 35.35 32.42 -16.06
N GLU A 576 35.78 31.72 -15.01
CA GLU A 576 35.49 32.05 -13.61
C GLU A 576 36.80 32.19 -12.80
N GLN A 577 36.76 32.99 -11.73
CA GLN A 577 37.93 33.22 -10.87
C GLN A 577 38.02 32.26 -9.68
N GLU A 578 36.91 31.58 -9.36
CA GLU A 578 36.78 30.73 -8.19
C GLU A 578 37.32 29.32 -8.48
N GLN A 579 38.02 28.74 -7.50
CA GLN A 579 38.48 27.36 -7.54
C GLN A 579 37.56 26.51 -6.69
N HIS A 580 37.22 25.32 -7.21
CA HIS A 580 36.32 24.39 -6.56
C HIS A 580 37.03 23.06 -6.28
N PRO A 581 36.71 22.39 -5.16
CA PRO A 581 37.18 21.04 -4.89
C PRO A 581 36.66 20.06 -5.96
N ALA A 582 37.49 19.12 -6.38
CA ALA A 582 37.12 18.07 -7.31
C ALA A 582 37.91 16.78 -7.06
N LEU A 583 37.38 15.66 -7.57
CA LEU A 583 38.05 14.37 -7.50
C LEU A 583 38.24 13.80 -8.91
N LEU A 584 39.47 13.53 -9.31
CA LEU A 584 39.75 12.71 -10.48
C LEU A 584 39.56 11.24 -10.09
N LEU A 585 38.84 10.48 -10.91
CA LEU A 585 38.56 9.07 -10.62
C LEU A 585 39.44 8.17 -11.50
N GLN A 586 40.45 7.56 -10.89
CA GLN A 586 41.34 6.63 -11.57
C GLN A 586 40.68 5.23 -11.61
N THR A 587 40.36 4.75 -12.81
CA THR A 587 39.85 3.39 -13.03
C THR A 587 41.00 2.46 -13.41
N ASP A 588 41.03 1.23 -12.88
CA ASP A 588 42.19 0.33 -12.97
C ASP A 588 42.77 0.14 -14.39
N ILE A 589 44.10 0.04 -14.44
CA ILE A 589 44.99 0.25 -15.60
C ILE A 589 44.90 -0.86 -16.68
N VAL A 590 44.25 -2.00 -16.39
CA VAL A 590 44.36 -3.24 -17.18
C VAL A 590 43.76 -3.13 -18.59
N THR A 591 42.76 -2.27 -18.81
CA THR A 591 42.12 -2.12 -20.13
C THR A 591 42.64 -0.94 -20.95
N GLN A 592 43.55 -0.10 -20.43
CA GLN A 592 44.08 1.12 -21.10
C GLN A 592 43.03 2.09 -21.70
N ALA A 593 41.74 1.83 -21.53
CA ALA A 593 40.69 2.80 -21.76
C ALA A 593 40.66 3.71 -20.54
N ASN A 594 41.61 4.66 -20.46
CA ASN A 594 41.61 5.73 -19.46
C ASN A 594 40.32 6.55 -19.63
N THR A 595 39.22 6.09 -19.04
CA THR A 595 38.02 6.90 -18.86
C THR A 595 38.40 8.01 -17.89
N LYS A 596 38.70 9.16 -18.47
CA LYS A 596 38.99 10.43 -17.80
C LYS A 596 37.70 10.93 -17.17
N ILE A 597 37.48 10.58 -15.91
CA ILE A 597 36.29 10.93 -15.15
C ILE A 597 36.66 11.88 -14.02
N ILE A 598 35.85 12.92 -13.85
CA ILE A 598 35.97 13.87 -12.74
C ILE A 598 34.62 13.97 -12.02
N LEU A 599 34.69 14.12 -10.70
CA LEU A 599 33.56 14.41 -9.83
C LEU A 599 33.75 15.82 -9.26
N THR A 600 32.72 16.65 -9.37
CA THR A 600 32.73 18.06 -8.94
C THR A 600 31.46 18.40 -8.17
N GLU A 601 31.42 19.59 -7.57
CA GLU A 601 30.19 20.20 -7.10
C GLU A 601 29.20 20.43 -8.25
N LYS A 602 27.93 20.61 -7.88
CA LYS A 602 26.86 20.89 -8.83
C LYS A 602 27.05 22.24 -9.53
N GLY A 603 26.94 22.26 -10.86
CA GLY A 603 26.97 23.48 -11.67
C GLY A 603 28.29 23.74 -12.40
N ILE A 604 29.30 22.93 -12.12
CA ILE A 604 30.60 23.01 -12.81
C ILE A 604 30.50 22.42 -14.22
N PHE A 605 29.71 21.35 -14.42
CA PHE A 605 29.56 20.75 -15.73
C PHE A 605 28.75 21.63 -16.69
N SER A 606 29.34 21.96 -17.83
CA SER A 606 28.58 22.25 -19.05
C SER A 606 29.30 21.67 -20.27
N PRO A 607 28.57 21.27 -21.33
CA PRO A 607 29.19 20.66 -22.50
C PRO A 607 30.27 21.57 -23.11
N ASN A 608 31.46 21.03 -23.36
CA ASN A 608 32.64 21.72 -23.90
C ASN A 608 33.24 22.80 -22.98
N ARG A 609 32.84 22.89 -21.71
CA ARG A 609 33.47 23.80 -20.75
C ARG A 609 34.93 23.45 -20.54
N LYS A 610 35.80 24.46 -20.59
CA LYS A 610 37.22 24.32 -20.29
C LYS A 610 37.41 24.51 -18.79
N LEU A 611 38.11 23.57 -18.16
CA LEU A 611 38.46 23.62 -16.74
C LEU A 611 39.98 23.54 -16.62
N GLN A 612 40.56 24.38 -15.78
CA GLN A 612 41.95 24.29 -15.34
C GLN A 612 42.02 23.42 -14.08
N ILE A 613 42.92 22.46 -14.05
CA ILE A 613 43.11 21.52 -12.94
C ILE A 613 44.44 21.81 -12.26
N SER A 614 44.42 21.96 -10.94
CA SER A 614 45.59 22.21 -10.09
C SER A 614 45.54 21.30 -8.85
N GLY A 615 46.68 21.10 -8.18
CA GLY A 615 46.80 20.19 -7.02
C GLY A 615 47.75 19.00 -7.26
N GLN A 616 48.05 18.69 -8.53
CA GLN A 616 49.22 17.89 -8.91
C GLN A 616 50.45 18.78 -9.13
N SER A 617 51.63 18.19 -9.30
CA SER A 617 52.89 18.91 -9.58
C SER A 617 52.85 19.83 -10.81
N THR A 618 51.88 19.65 -11.72
CA THR A 618 51.70 20.47 -12.91
C THR A 618 50.23 20.84 -13.12
N VAL A 619 49.98 22.11 -13.43
CA VAL A 619 48.65 22.61 -13.81
C VAL A 619 48.40 22.27 -15.28
N TYR A 620 47.21 21.72 -15.59
CA TYR A 620 46.82 21.39 -16.96
C TYR A 620 45.34 21.73 -17.21
N SER A 621 44.91 21.69 -18.47
CA SER A 621 43.53 22.01 -18.85
C SER A 621 42.78 20.78 -19.34
N ILE A 622 41.49 20.71 -19.05
CA ILE A 622 40.56 19.68 -19.53
C ILE A 622 39.34 20.30 -20.19
N ILE A 623 38.63 19.52 -21.00
CA ILE A 623 37.37 19.91 -21.64
C ILE A 623 36.29 18.91 -21.19
N ALA A 624 35.23 19.42 -20.56
CA ALA A 624 34.07 18.62 -20.19
C ALA A 624 33.39 18.06 -21.44
N ASN A 625 33.16 16.74 -21.46
CA ASN A 625 32.61 16.02 -22.61
C ASN A 625 31.15 15.63 -22.37
N GLY A 626 30.92 14.64 -21.50
CA GLY A 626 29.59 14.07 -21.28
C GLY A 626 29.30 13.81 -19.82
N LEU A 627 28.13 14.26 -19.37
CA LEU A 627 27.60 14.01 -18.02
C LEU A 627 27.29 12.52 -17.86
N ILE A 628 27.88 11.90 -16.85
CA ILE A 628 27.63 10.51 -16.47
C ILE A 628 26.49 10.45 -15.45
N ASP A 629 26.62 11.22 -14.39
CA ASP A 629 25.66 11.25 -13.29
C ASP A 629 25.58 12.65 -12.68
N SER A 630 24.46 12.96 -12.05
CA SER A 630 24.26 14.24 -11.37
C SER A 630 23.18 14.14 -10.30
N SER A 631 23.48 14.71 -9.13
CA SER A 631 22.54 14.91 -8.04
C SER A 631 22.28 16.41 -7.82
N LEU A 632 21.79 16.78 -6.64
CA LEU A 632 21.70 18.17 -6.20
C LEU A 632 23.06 18.73 -5.74
N ASP A 633 23.98 17.85 -5.32
CA ASP A 633 25.23 18.26 -4.66
C ASP A 633 26.48 17.97 -5.50
N TYR A 634 26.40 17.03 -6.44
CA TYR A 634 27.55 16.64 -7.26
C TYR A 634 27.21 16.40 -8.74
N GLU A 635 28.25 16.44 -9.56
CA GLU A 635 28.24 16.02 -10.96
C GLU A 635 29.43 15.09 -11.23
N ILE A 636 29.20 14.03 -12.00
CA ILE A 636 30.25 13.13 -12.50
C ILE A 636 30.20 13.20 -14.02
N PHE A 637 31.34 13.49 -14.65
CA PHE A 637 31.39 13.60 -16.11
C PHE A 637 32.73 13.15 -16.68
N ASN A 638 32.69 12.76 -17.96
CA ASN A 638 33.88 12.48 -18.74
C ASN A 638 34.53 13.78 -19.21
N TYR A 639 35.86 13.78 -19.31
CA TYR A 639 36.63 14.89 -19.85
C TYR A 639 37.68 14.44 -20.87
N ASN A 640 38.13 15.37 -21.70
CA ASN A 640 39.29 15.21 -22.57
C ASN A 640 40.42 16.12 -22.09
N LEU A 641 41.68 15.71 -22.32
CA LEU A 641 42.80 16.61 -22.07
C LEU A 641 42.78 17.72 -23.13
N ASN A 642 42.88 18.97 -22.71
CA ASN A 642 43.09 20.09 -23.61
C ASN A 642 44.59 20.19 -23.90
N LEU A 643 45.06 19.49 -24.94
CA LEU A 643 46.49 19.41 -25.27
C LEU A 643 47.06 20.71 -25.88
N GLY A 644 46.24 21.75 -26.04
CA GLY A 644 46.62 22.93 -26.82
C GLY A 644 46.71 22.59 -28.31
N SER A 645 46.27 23.50 -29.14
CA SER A 645 46.63 23.53 -30.57
C SER A 645 47.86 24.38 -30.77
#